data_AF-A0A536SEM0-F1
#
_entry.id   AF-A0A536SEM0-F1
#
_cell.length_a   1.000
_cell.length_b   1.000
_cell.length_c   1.000
_cell.angle_alpha   90.00
_cell.angle_beta   90.00
_cell.angle_gamma   90.00
#
_symmetry.space_group_name_H-M   'P 1'
#
loop_
_entity.id
_entity.type
_entity.pdbx_description
1 polymer ?
#
loop_
_entity_poly.entity_id
_entity_poly.type
_entity_poly.pdbx_seq_one_letter_code
_entity_poly.pdbx_strand_id
1 'polypeptide(L)'
;MRDFTELLKSGRYDVMVAPIRSEGYAVDRISRSLILKALSGELAARKLRVPNPDALSRALGEGRRTIELGEVVTFARPLGIEKLVTVAVGHDRAGHLTASVGVLPVKGFALAPKPKPLAAFSLGAGEHPSAVSKVIAPAMRDALALSDKAPARGKAAVAVKRALPASPIDAMAIKSDDAVGRAIALQLIASLAPESPERSRERLFEQALIAAQALPREDPFSAFLIARAWHYLEARETALGALADSNAPEARAFREFLNGNLPDFSTAVAGVTEELPRVLLEIDLKTLKAAYKHPEAKEPTPFLDAFLAKYPAWAPLIERRLKDLDPWETSDPTLAKRLLDRDIELPGEQLDQQVAGMRLTGERPGAAALVKLALHHVGRARREHRATAACLASPQPCIAGAYVDLLEAVAVSGPIRELYRLVNMQVLPAQARELTEALKPELDGHPAILAFEAGARLGLAQKLPASQRDAAFAEAIRLAIAAALLEQGQSRTSAEALRVMGVPSQSSAPFLSAYQFDLPARSYWYVVRASWYEAAGDASDPKLYRDVLRSQVAASVMDLEAARFLLQDEAGKREFREVLERRFKGHPDRAGILQTLAASPAERRQLSEAQLHERPDRWDYYAEQGRRLIDEQGDYEGAANAYGQFPGFSDPSGYDTVELSNRAYAAGNVFFWQGQLDGARRFYGVAAKLNTGSDASLASEQRLAQLDGDYAKMLEVARNRGQRYSSANAWRDFLSWLFVFGGEEEAWAGFNRLHRAFDNPQVWLAADVGLRMKGGNWEENKRWLLTEPYKSSASAGTAHGVRLALMLNAIDRSPAPDLVRTVRELAGPPNTGVEKFMVLRPPSGGQGSVGYPRSAFRAKNRAPVRDGLLVESDFIYFADAYEQLRRGNFKAAVERFDRMAEYYAVEGSTQHGFAGYALPYFAWASANTGDKLGLEAFVGTLPSSRLDFDRELALAFFAGLRREHEPAKRHLLLALRHRPFT
;
A
#
# COMPACT_ATOMS: atom_id res chain seq x y z
N MET A 1 -23.76 -9.99 -10.85
CA MET A 1 -23.51 -11.40 -11.28
C MET A 1 -24.75 -12.11 -11.85
N ARG A 2 -25.96 -11.99 -11.27
CA ARG A 2 -27.17 -12.72 -11.72
C ARG A 2 -27.63 -12.41 -13.16
N ASP A 3 -27.22 -11.30 -13.76
CA ASP A 3 -27.67 -10.86 -15.09
C ASP A 3 -27.01 -11.63 -16.25
N PHE A 4 -25.73 -12.02 -16.14
CA PHE A 4 -24.99 -12.62 -17.27
C PHE A 4 -25.45 -14.02 -17.68
N THR A 5 -25.98 -14.79 -16.74
CA THR A 5 -26.60 -16.09 -17.04
C THR A 5 -27.81 -15.91 -17.96
N GLU A 6 -28.68 -14.92 -17.68
CA GLU A 6 -29.85 -14.64 -18.51
C GLU A 6 -29.46 -14.11 -19.88
N LEU A 7 -28.45 -13.22 -19.94
CA LEU A 7 -27.91 -12.69 -21.20
C LEU A 7 -27.47 -13.80 -22.16
N LEU A 8 -26.82 -14.84 -21.65
CA LEU A 8 -26.31 -15.95 -22.45
C LEU A 8 -27.40 -16.92 -22.95
N LYS A 9 -28.54 -17.03 -22.25
CA LYS A 9 -29.64 -17.96 -22.62
C LYS A 9 -30.27 -17.66 -23.98
N SER A 10 -30.12 -16.45 -24.49
CA SER A 10 -30.58 -16.08 -25.83
C SER A 10 -29.82 -16.80 -26.95
N GLY A 11 -28.60 -17.29 -26.67
CA GLY A 11 -27.77 -18.05 -27.60
C GLY A 11 -28.00 -19.56 -27.55
N ARG A 12 -27.51 -20.27 -28.58
CA ARG A 12 -27.40 -21.74 -28.60
C ARG A 12 -25.94 -22.12 -28.84
N TYR A 13 -25.39 -22.96 -27.98
CA TYR A 13 -23.97 -23.30 -28.00
C TYR A 13 -23.76 -24.82 -28.06
N ASP A 14 -22.75 -25.27 -28.79
CA ASP A 14 -22.42 -26.69 -28.97
C ASP A 14 -21.49 -27.19 -27.86
N VAL A 15 -20.49 -26.37 -27.56
CA VAL A 15 -19.39 -26.69 -26.65
C VAL A 15 -19.05 -25.48 -25.80
N MET A 16 -18.62 -25.74 -24.57
CA MET A 16 -18.15 -24.71 -23.65
C MET A 16 -16.83 -25.13 -23.02
N VAL A 17 -15.87 -24.20 -22.97
CA VAL A 17 -14.69 -24.33 -22.12
C VAL A 17 -15.05 -23.77 -20.74
N ALA A 18 -14.98 -24.59 -19.71
CA ALA A 18 -15.19 -24.14 -18.33
C ALA A 18 -14.11 -23.11 -17.94
N PRO A 19 -14.40 -22.18 -17.01
CA PRO A 19 -13.35 -21.35 -16.42
C PRO A 19 -12.19 -22.21 -15.91
N ILE A 20 -10.97 -21.78 -16.22
CA ILE A 20 -9.76 -22.56 -15.96
C ILE A 20 -9.58 -22.74 -14.46
N ARG A 21 -9.35 -23.97 -14.02
CA ARG A 21 -9.11 -24.30 -12.62
C ARG A 21 -7.63 -24.26 -12.28
N SER A 22 -7.31 -23.94 -11.04
CA SER A 22 -5.96 -24.08 -10.48
C SER A 22 -5.76 -25.49 -9.90
N GLU A 23 -4.64 -26.14 -10.25
CA GLU A 23 -4.13 -27.36 -9.61
C GLU A 23 -2.76 -27.05 -8.99
N GLY A 24 -2.47 -27.44 -7.75
CA GLY A 24 -1.22 -27.02 -7.08
C GLY A 24 -1.15 -25.50 -6.87
N TYR A 25 -0.01 -24.87 -7.18
CA TYR A 25 0.13 -23.41 -7.16
C TYR A 25 -0.47 -22.80 -8.43
N ALA A 26 -1.18 -21.70 -8.28
CA ALA A 26 -1.99 -21.14 -9.35
C ALA A 26 -1.15 -20.30 -10.32
N VAL A 27 -1.45 -20.39 -11.62
CA VAL A 27 -1.24 -19.23 -12.50
C VAL A 27 -2.30 -18.17 -12.18
N ASP A 28 -1.95 -16.90 -12.29
CA ASP A 28 -2.81 -15.79 -11.89
C ASP A 28 -4.15 -15.74 -12.67
N ARG A 29 -5.08 -14.90 -12.20
CA ARG A 29 -6.41 -14.79 -12.83
C ARG A 29 -6.38 -14.30 -14.28
N ILE A 30 -5.39 -13.47 -14.65
CA ILE A 30 -5.25 -12.98 -16.02
C ILE A 30 -4.81 -14.13 -16.93
N SER A 31 -3.82 -14.93 -16.51
CA SER A 31 -3.41 -16.13 -17.24
C SER A 31 -4.57 -17.08 -17.47
N ARG A 32 -5.36 -17.38 -16.43
CA ARG A 32 -6.55 -18.23 -16.53
C ARG A 32 -7.57 -17.67 -17.54
N SER A 33 -7.83 -16.37 -17.49
CA SER A 33 -8.74 -15.69 -18.43
C SER A 33 -8.24 -15.77 -19.88
N LEU A 34 -6.96 -15.48 -20.11
CA LEU A 34 -6.35 -15.54 -21.45
C LEU A 34 -6.32 -16.97 -22.01
N ILE A 35 -6.08 -17.98 -21.17
CA ILE A 35 -6.16 -19.39 -21.59
C ILE A 35 -7.58 -19.73 -22.01
N LEU A 36 -8.59 -19.37 -21.20
CA LEU A 36 -10.00 -19.57 -21.55
C LEU A 36 -10.34 -18.93 -22.89
N LYS A 37 -9.94 -17.67 -23.10
CA LYS A 37 -10.19 -16.92 -24.34
C LYS A 37 -9.50 -17.56 -25.54
N ALA A 38 -8.24 -17.98 -25.39
CA ALA A 38 -7.49 -18.64 -26.45
C ALA A 38 -8.15 -19.97 -26.89
N LEU A 39 -8.57 -20.80 -25.93
CA LEU A 39 -9.22 -22.08 -26.21
C LEU A 39 -10.62 -21.89 -26.83
N SER A 40 -11.41 -20.95 -26.31
CA SER A 40 -12.73 -20.60 -26.89
C SER A 40 -12.58 -20.06 -28.32
N GLY A 41 -11.57 -19.23 -28.57
CA GLY A 41 -11.23 -18.72 -29.91
C GLY A 41 -10.84 -19.83 -30.88
N GLU A 42 -10.06 -20.82 -30.44
CA GLU A 42 -9.64 -21.98 -31.24
C GLU A 42 -10.85 -22.84 -31.68
N LEU A 43 -11.83 -23.03 -30.79
CA LEU A 43 -13.09 -23.73 -31.09
C LEU A 43 -13.98 -22.91 -32.04
N ALA A 44 -14.10 -21.60 -31.79
CA ALA A 44 -14.87 -20.70 -32.65
C ALA A 44 -14.31 -20.62 -34.08
N ALA A 45 -12.98 -20.62 -34.24
CA ALA A 45 -12.31 -20.64 -35.55
C ALA A 45 -12.64 -21.89 -36.36
N ARG A 46 -13.10 -22.97 -35.71
CA ARG A 46 -13.59 -24.22 -36.33
C ARG A 46 -15.10 -24.23 -36.53
N LYS A 47 -15.76 -23.08 -36.45
CA LYS A 47 -17.20 -22.89 -36.63
C LYS A 47 -18.08 -23.61 -35.60
N LEU A 48 -17.52 -23.95 -34.43
CA LEU A 48 -18.31 -24.39 -33.28
C LEU A 48 -18.96 -23.17 -32.61
N ARG A 49 -20.19 -23.30 -32.13
CA ARG A 49 -20.86 -22.25 -31.37
C ARG A 49 -20.41 -22.32 -29.92
N VAL A 50 -19.68 -21.30 -29.50
CA VAL A 50 -19.07 -21.21 -28.15
C VAL A 50 -19.58 -19.93 -27.49
N PRO A 51 -19.95 -19.96 -26.20
CA PRO A 51 -20.35 -18.74 -25.50
C PRO A 51 -19.21 -17.73 -25.42
N ASN A 52 -19.56 -16.45 -25.34
CA ASN A 52 -18.57 -15.39 -25.12
C ASN A 52 -17.82 -15.67 -23.78
N PRO A 53 -16.48 -15.76 -23.80
CA PRO A 53 -15.70 -16.18 -22.64
C PRO A 53 -15.73 -15.16 -21.47
N ASP A 54 -15.90 -13.87 -21.76
CA ASP A 54 -16.05 -12.82 -20.76
C ASP A 54 -17.39 -12.90 -20.04
N ALA A 55 -18.49 -13.00 -20.81
CA ALA A 55 -19.83 -13.18 -20.26
C ALA A 55 -19.93 -14.48 -19.44
N LEU A 56 -19.32 -15.56 -19.93
CA LEU A 56 -19.25 -16.85 -19.25
C LEU A 56 -18.55 -16.72 -17.89
N SER A 57 -17.36 -16.10 -17.88
CA SER A 57 -16.59 -15.92 -16.65
C SER A 57 -17.34 -15.07 -15.63
N ARG A 58 -18.00 -13.99 -16.05
CA ARG A 58 -18.82 -13.13 -15.17
C ARG A 58 -20.05 -13.85 -14.61
N ALA A 59 -20.62 -14.82 -15.33
CA ALA A 59 -21.75 -15.61 -14.87
C ALA A 59 -21.35 -16.67 -13.83
N LEU A 60 -20.16 -17.28 -13.98
CA LEU A 60 -19.68 -18.37 -13.12
C LEU A 60 -18.76 -17.92 -11.97
N GLY A 61 -18.61 -16.61 -11.76
CA GLY A 61 -17.73 -16.04 -10.74
C GLY A 61 -16.34 -15.77 -11.31
N GLU A 62 -16.19 -14.59 -11.89
CA GLU A 62 -14.97 -14.16 -12.57
C GLU A 62 -13.77 -14.17 -11.62
N GLY A 63 -12.62 -14.68 -12.09
CA GLY A 63 -11.38 -14.72 -11.31
C GLY A 63 -11.25 -15.90 -10.34
N ARG A 64 -12.31 -16.68 -10.08
CA ARG A 64 -12.26 -17.86 -9.21
C ARG A 64 -11.15 -18.85 -9.63
N ARG A 65 -10.41 -19.38 -8.66
CA ARG A 65 -9.37 -20.41 -8.81
C ARG A 65 -9.97 -21.79 -8.97
N THR A 66 -11.08 -22.05 -8.29
CA THR A 66 -11.80 -23.32 -8.34
C THR A 66 -13.29 -23.05 -8.48
N ILE A 67 -13.94 -23.88 -9.29
CA ILE A 67 -15.39 -23.90 -9.46
C ILE A 67 -15.80 -25.37 -9.46
N GLU A 68 -16.81 -25.69 -8.67
CA GLU A 68 -17.33 -27.05 -8.60
C GLU A 68 -17.93 -27.44 -9.94
N LEU A 69 -17.56 -28.63 -10.45
CA LEU A 69 -18.02 -29.07 -11.78
C LEU A 69 -19.54 -29.19 -11.84
N GLY A 70 -20.19 -29.54 -10.73
CA GLY A 70 -21.66 -29.57 -10.64
C GLY A 70 -22.31 -28.20 -10.88
N GLU A 71 -21.69 -27.10 -10.42
CA GLU A 71 -22.14 -25.73 -10.66
C GLU A 71 -22.04 -25.39 -12.15
N VAL A 72 -20.90 -25.71 -12.78
CA VAL A 72 -20.66 -25.48 -14.22
C VAL A 72 -21.64 -26.27 -15.09
N VAL A 73 -21.91 -27.53 -14.75
CA VAL A 73 -22.88 -28.37 -15.48
C VAL A 73 -24.31 -27.83 -15.32
N THR A 74 -24.67 -27.38 -14.11
CA THR A 74 -25.99 -26.78 -13.84
C THR A 74 -26.19 -25.51 -14.66
N PHE A 75 -25.14 -24.69 -14.77
CA PHE A 75 -25.12 -23.52 -15.64
C PHE A 75 -25.19 -23.88 -17.14
N ALA A 76 -24.51 -24.94 -17.56
CA ALA A 76 -24.40 -25.31 -18.97
C ALA A 76 -25.71 -25.87 -19.58
N ARG A 77 -26.50 -26.62 -18.80
CA ARG A 77 -27.76 -27.25 -19.26
C ARG A 77 -28.75 -26.29 -19.93
N PRO A 78 -29.15 -25.16 -19.32
CA PRO A 78 -30.13 -24.25 -19.94
C PRO A 78 -29.60 -23.57 -21.21
N LEU A 79 -28.29 -23.58 -21.46
CA LEU A 79 -27.67 -23.00 -22.65
C LEU A 79 -27.57 -23.98 -23.84
N GLY A 80 -28.05 -25.22 -23.66
CA GLY A 80 -28.04 -26.26 -24.69
C GLY A 80 -26.66 -26.86 -24.99
N ILE A 81 -25.67 -26.62 -24.11
CA ILE A 81 -24.31 -27.13 -24.29
C ILE A 81 -24.30 -28.65 -24.15
N GLU A 82 -23.72 -29.34 -25.14
CA GLU A 82 -23.64 -30.80 -25.15
C GLU A 82 -22.35 -31.31 -24.49
N LYS A 83 -21.23 -30.63 -24.79
CA LYS A 83 -19.89 -31.01 -24.32
C LYS A 83 -19.25 -29.88 -23.51
N LEU A 84 -18.72 -30.24 -22.34
CA LEU A 84 -17.96 -29.36 -21.47
C LEU A 84 -16.48 -29.73 -21.54
N VAL A 85 -15.62 -28.77 -21.90
CA VAL A 85 -14.17 -28.91 -21.78
C VAL A 85 -13.75 -28.39 -20.42
N THR A 86 -13.09 -29.24 -19.62
CA THR A 86 -12.50 -28.87 -18.33
C THR A 86 -10.99 -28.77 -18.49
N VAL A 87 -10.42 -27.70 -17.95
CA VAL A 87 -8.98 -27.45 -17.99
C VAL A 87 -8.53 -27.05 -16.60
N ALA A 88 -7.44 -27.64 -16.14
CA ALA A 88 -6.73 -27.18 -14.96
C ALA A 88 -5.27 -26.87 -15.30
N VAL A 89 -4.72 -25.84 -14.66
CA VAL A 89 -3.34 -25.37 -14.86
C VAL A 89 -2.72 -25.05 -13.51
N GLY A 90 -1.46 -25.43 -13.34
CA GLY A 90 -0.72 -25.33 -12.09
C GLY A 90 0.78 -25.17 -12.27
N HIS A 91 1.51 -24.93 -11.18
CA HIS A 91 2.97 -25.08 -11.14
C HIS A 91 3.46 -25.61 -9.78
N ASP A 92 4.75 -25.96 -9.73
CA ASP A 92 5.44 -26.58 -8.60
C ASP A 92 6.32 -25.63 -7.77
N ARG A 93 6.10 -24.31 -7.87
CA ARG A 93 6.97 -23.21 -7.36
C ARG A 93 8.36 -23.08 -8.01
N ALA A 94 8.89 -24.12 -8.66
CA ALA A 94 10.15 -24.07 -9.39
C ALA A 94 9.98 -23.51 -10.82
N GLY A 95 8.74 -23.21 -11.21
CA GLY A 95 8.41 -22.64 -12.52
C GLY A 95 8.04 -23.69 -13.57
N HIS A 96 7.94 -24.97 -13.18
CA HIS A 96 7.42 -26.00 -14.07
C HIS A 96 5.91 -26.00 -14.03
N LEU A 97 5.28 -25.71 -15.17
CA LEU A 97 3.84 -25.71 -15.33
C LEU A 97 3.33 -27.11 -15.63
N THR A 98 2.17 -27.43 -15.07
CA THR A 98 1.38 -28.62 -15.36
C THR A 98 0.00 -28.21 -15.85
N ALA A 99 -0.59 -29.02 -16.72
CA ALA A 99 -1.93 -28.81 -17.20
C ALA A 99 -2.65 -30.15 -17.39
N SER A 100 -3.97 -30.13 -17.26
CA SER A 100 -4.81 -31.28 -17.55
C SER A 100 -6.04 -30.85 -18.36
N VAL A 101 -6.52 -31.73 -19.22
CA VAL A 101 -7.71 -31.50 -20.06
C VAL A 101 -8.67 -32.67 -19.97
N GLY A 102 -9.96 -32.36 -19.88
CA GLY A 102 -11.05 -33.33 -19.88
C GLY A 102 -12.21 -32.86 -20.74
N VAL A 103 -12.98 -33.79 -21.29
CA VAL A 103 -14.23 -33.52 -22.00
C VAL A 103 -15.33 -34.34 -21.35
N LEU A 104 -16.42 -33.68 -20.97
CA LEU A 104 -17.52 -34.28 -20.24
C LEU A 104 -18.84 -34.03 -21.01
N PRO A 105 -19.73 -35.04 -21.12
CA PRO A 105 -21.08 -34.80 -21.59
C PRO A 105 -21.89 -34.07 -20.51
N VAL A 106 -22.63 -33.04 -20.90
CA VAL A 106 -23.53 -32.30 -19.98
C VAL A 106 -24.80 -33.12 -19.69
N LYS A 107 -25.31 -33.82 -20.70
CA LYS A 107 -26.45 -34.74 -20.58
C LYS A 107 -25.97 -36.08 -20.02
N GLY A 108 -26.64 -36.57 -18.97
CA GLY A 108 -26.25 -37.82 -18.31
C GLY A 108 -24.97 -37.70 -17.47
N PHE A 109 -24.63 -36.48 -17.01
CA PHE A 109 -23.50 -36.23 -16.13
C PHE A 109 -23.54 -37.15 -14.90
N ALA A 110 -22.60 -38.09 -14.84
CA ALA A 110 -22.22 -38.85 -13.66
C ALA A 110 -20.77 -38.48 -13.30
N LEU A 111 -20.36 -38.60 -12.04
CA LEU A 111 -18.98 -38.37 -11.62
C LEU A 111 -18.03 -39.36 -12.35
N ALA A 112 -17.43 -38.95 -13.47
CA ALA A 112 -16.42 -39.68 -14.23
C ALA A 112 -15.75 -38.72 -15.25
N PRO A 113 -14.56 -39.00 -15.82
CA PRO A 113 -13.31 -39.60 -15.29
C PRO A 113 -12.33 -38.50 -14.82
N LYS A 114 -11.14 -38.89 -14.29
CA LYS A 114 -10.05 -37.93 -13.99
C LYS A 114 -9.58 -37.23 -15.29
N PRO A 115 -9.34 -35.90 -15.30
CA PRO A 115 -8.74 -35.20 -16.42
C PRO A 115 -7.45 -35.88 -16.88
N LYS A 116 -7.16 -35.87 -18.20
CA LYS A 116 -5.90 -36.43 -18.72
C LYS A 116 -4.77 -35.43 -18.40
N PRO A 117 -3.77 -35.80 -17.59
CA PRO A 117 -2.62 -34.93 -17.37
C PRO A 117 -1.82 -34.81 -18.67
N LEU A 118 -1.37 -33.60 -18.95
CA LEU A 118 -0.40 -33.32 -20.01
C LEU A 118 1.02 -33.38 -19.44
N ALA A 119 2.01 -33.54 -20.32
CA ALA A 119 3.40 -33.48 -19.92
C ALA A 119 3.70 -32.10 -19.28
N ALA A 120 4.49 -32.11 -18.21
CA ALA A 120 4.99 -30.88 -17.61
C ALA A 120 5.83 -30.11 -18.65
N PHE A 121 5.76 -28.79 -18.60
CA PHE A 121 6.48 -27.91 -19.52
C PHE A 121 6.98 -26.69 -18.74
N SER A 122 8.07 -26.11 -19.24
CA SER A 122 8.67 -24.92 -18.62
C SER A 122 8.42 -23.72 -19.52
N LEU A 123 8.20 -22.55 -18.91
CA LEU A 123 8.13 -21.30 -19.66
C LEU A 123 9.51 -20.89 -20.13
N GLY A 124 9.59 -20.35 -21.36
CA GLY A 124 10.77 -19.61 -21.79
C GLY A 124 10.97 -18.33 -20.96
N ALA A 125 12.19 -17.79 -20.97
CA ALA A 125 12.47 -16.52 -20.33
C ALA A 125 11.55 -15.42 -20.91
N GLY A 126 10.82 -14.71 -20.04
CA GLY A 126 9.86 -13.68 -20.43
C GLY A 126 8.58 -14.19 -21.12
N GLU A 127 8.31 -15.51 -21.14
CA GLU A 127 7.03 -16.01 -21.61
C GLU A 127 5.95 -15.91 -20.52
N HIS A 128 4.77 -15.38 -20.89
CA HIS A 128 3.62 -15.34 -19.99
C HIS A 128 3.02 -16.75 -19.79
N PRO A 129 2.50 -17.10 -18.59
CA PRO A 129 1.95 -18.43 -18.33
C PRO A 129 0.80 -18.84 -19.26
N SER A 130 0.06 -17.88 -19.83
CA SER A 130 -0.97 -18.17 -20.84
C SER A 130 -0.45 -18.83 -22.12
N ALA A 131 0.87 -18.84 -22.35
CA ALA A 131 1.51 -19.56 -23.46
C ALA A 131 1.20 -21.08 -23.43
N VAL A 132 0.85 -21.63 -22.25
CA VAL A 132 0.38 -23.02 -22.10
C VAL A 132 -0.80 -23.37 -23.01
N SER A 133 -1.62 -22.39 -23.40
CA SER A 133 -2.72 -22.59 -24.34
C SER A 133 -2.28 -23.26 -25.65
N LYS A 134 -1.03 -23.05 -26.09
CA LYS A 134 -0.44 -23.70 -27.28
C LYS A 134 -0.26 -25.22 -27.09
N VAL A 135 -0.04 -25.67 -25.85
CA VAL A 135 0.09 -27.07 -25.46
C VAL A 135 -1.27 -27.71 -25.19
N ILE A 136 -2.19 -26.96 -24.57
CA ILE A 136 -3.54 -27.46 -24.26
C ILE A 136 -4.40 -27.58 -25.53
N ALA A 137 -4.30 -26.64 -26.47
CA ALA A 137 -5.17 -26.61 -27.65
C ALA A 137 -5.12 -27.91 -28.47
N PRO A 138 -3.96 -28.50 -28.81
CA PRO A 138 -3.89 -29.82 -29.44
C PRO A 138 -4.60 -30.92 -28.65
N ALA A 139 -4.30 -31.05 -27.36
CA ALA A 139 -4.92 -32.09 -26.52
C ALA A 139 -6.44 -31.92 -26.38
N MET A 140 -6.93 -30.68 -26.35
CA MET A 140 -8.36 -30.36 -26.39
C MET A 140 -9.00 -30.80 -27.71
N ARG A 141 -8.34 -30.59 -28.85
CA ARG A 141 -8.84 -31.02 -30.16
C ARG A 141 -8.95 -32.54 -30.24
N ASP A 142 -7.92 -33.24 -29.79
CA ASP A 142 -7.91 -34.71 -29.72
C ASP A 142 -9.06 -35.22 -28.87
N ALA A 143 -9.25 -34.63 -27.68
CA ALA A 143 -10.31 -35.02 -26.76
C ALA A 143 -11.72 -34.75 -27.31
N LEU A 144 -11.87 -33.76 -28.19
CA LEU A 144 -13.14 -33.44 -28.87
C LEU A 144 -13.31 -34.16 -30.22
N ALA A 145 -12.31 -34.92 -30.67
CA ALA A 145 -12.23 -35.53 -32.00
C ALA A 145 -12.39 -34.50 -33.15
N LEU A 146 -11.73 -33.34 -33.02
CA LEU A 146 -11.70 -32.29 -34.04
C LEU A 146 -10.54 -32.48 -35.02
N SER A 147 -10.69 -32.00 -36.25
CA SER A 147 -9.62 -32.09 -37.27
C SER A 147 -8.37 -31.30 -36.89
N ASP A 148 -7.21 -31.88 -37.17
CA ASP A 148 -5.88 -31.23 -37.04
C ASP A 148 -5.59 -30.17 -38.10
N LYS A 149 -6.40 -30.08 -39.16
CA LYS A 149 -6.21 -29.03 -40.16
C LYS A 149 -6.39 -27.67 -39.51
N ALA A 150 -5.35 -26.85 -39.55
CA ALA A 150 -5.40 -25.49 -39.04
C ALA A 150 -6.53 -24.73 -39.78
N PRO A 151 -7.40 -24.01 -39.06
CA PRO A 151 -8.41 -23.17 -39.70
C PRO A 151 -7.68 -22.15 -40.59
N ALA A 152 -8.19 -21.95 -41.80
CA ALA A 152 -7.62 -20.97 -42.72
C ALA A 152 -7.68 -19.59 -42.06
N ARG A 153 -6.52 -19.04 -41.67
CA ARG A 153 -6.42 -17.63 -41.31
C ARG A 153 -6.73 -16.84 -42.58
N GLY A 154 -7.83 -16.08 -42.57
CA GLY A 154 -8.05 -15.09 -43.62
C GLY A 154 -6.82 -14.20 -43.72
N LYS A 155 -6.33 -13.93 -44.94
CA LYS A 155 -5.31 -12.90 -45.12
C LYS A 155 -5.91 -11.60 -44.59
N ALA A 156 -5.39 -11.10 -43.47
CA ALA A 156 -5.75 -9.77 -43.00
C ALA A 156 -5.42 -8.80 -44.14
N ALA A 157 -6.43 -8.10 -44.65
CA ALA A 157 -6.19 -7.05 -45.62
C ALA A 157 -5.30 -6.00 -44.91
N VAL A 158 -4.20 -5.61 -45.55
CA VAL A 158 -3.43 -4.44 -45.12
C VAL A 158 -4.32 -3.22 -45.36
N ALA A 159 -5.11 -2.84 -44.35
CA ALA A 159 -6.05 -1.74 -44.46
C ALA A 159 -5.31 -0.40 -44.41
N VAL A 160 -5.72 0.51 -45.31
CA VAL A 160 -5.04 1.77 -45.64
C VAL A 160 -5.35 2.92 -44.65
N LYS A 161 -6.38 2.79 -43.79
CA LYS A 161 -6.77 3.85 -42.85
C LYS A 161 -6.40 3.52 -41.40
N ARG A 162 -5.37 4.20 -40.90
CA ARG A 162 -4.89 4.16 -39.51
C ARG A 162 -5.44 5.32 -38.66
N ALA A 163 -6.65 5.77 -38.98
CA ALA A 163 -7.24 6.93 -38.31
C ALA A 163 -7.83 6.55 -36.95
N LEU A 164 -7.62 7.40 -35.94
CA LEU A 164 -8.34 7.31 -34.68
C LEU A 164 -9.85 7.54 -34.91
N PRO A 165 -10.73 6.76 -34.25
CA PRO A 165 -12.16 7.02 -34.31
C PRO A 165 -12.47 8.39 -33.70
N ALA A 166 -13.27 9.21 -34.39
CA ALA A 166 -13.55 10.57 -33.94
C ALA A 166 -14.36 10.61 -32.63
N SER A 167 -15.13 9.55 -32.36
CA SER A 167 -15.95 9.39 -31.15
C SER A 167 -16.06 7.92 -30.72
N PRO A 168 -16.53 7.63 -29.49
CA PRO A 168 -16.90 6.26 -29.10
C PRO A 168 -17.95 5.63 -30.01
N ILE A 169 -18.92 6.40 -30.52
CA ILE A 169 -19.94 5.92 -31.46
C ILE A 169 -19.29 5.46 -32.77
N ASP A 170 -18.37 6.25 -33.33
CA ASP A 170 -17.63 5.88 -34.54
C ASP A 170 -16.79 4.63 -34.31
N ALA A 171 -16.20 4.49 -33.12
CA ALA A 171 -15.45 3.28 -32.74
C ALA A 171 -16.37 2.04 -32.74
N MET A 172 -17.59 2.15 -32.21
CA MET A 172 -18.57 1.05 -32.23
C MET A 172 -19.06 0.69 -33.64
N ALA A 173 -18.98 1.62 -34.60
CA ALA A 173 -19.34 1.41 -35.99
C ALA A 173 -18.24 0.71 -36.82
N ILE A 174 -17.05 0.51 -36.26
CA ILE A 174 -15.95 -0.20 -36.94
C ILE A 174 -16.38 -1.64 -37.24
N LYS A 175 -16.23 -2.04 -38.50
CA LYS A 175 -16.69 -3.34 -38.99
C LYS A 175 -15.84 -4.49 -38.47
N SER A 176 -16.44 -5.68 -38.42
CA SER A 176 -15.78 -6.90 -37.91
C SER A 176 -14.68 -7.46 -38.83
N ASP A 177 -14.45 -6.89 -40.00
CA ASP A 177 -13.34 -7.21 -40.90
C ASP A 177 -12.17 -6.20 -40.80
N ASP A 178 -12.38 -5.07 -40.12
CA ASP A 178 -11.33 -4.09 -39.84
C ASP A 178 -10.57 -4.46 -38.56
N ALA A 179 -9.52 -5.26 -38.71
CA ALA A 179 -8.66 -5.69 -37.60
C ALA A 179 -7.86 -4.53 -37.00
N VAL A 180 -7.37 -3.61 -37.85
CA VAL A 180 -6.55 -2.47 -37.43
C VAL A 180 -7.39 -1.48 -36.64
N GLY A 181 -8.52 -1.03 -37.18
CA GLY A 181 -9.43 -0.12 -36.49
C GLY A 181 -9.91 -0.68 -35.15
N ARG A 182 -10.15 -1.99 -35.07
CA ARG A 182 -10.53 -2.64 -33.80
C ARG A 182 -9.42 -2.68 -32.77
N ALA A 183 -8.20 -3.04 -33.17
CA ALA A 183 -7.05 -3.02 -32.26
C ALA A 183 -6.83 -1.61 -31.70
N ILE A 184 -6.93 -0.60 -32.56
CA ILE A 184 -6.84 0.82 -32.19
C ILE A 184 -7.93 1.22 -31.18
N ALA A 185 -9.20 0.96 -31.50
CA ALA A 185 -10.33 1.34 -30.66
C ALA A 185 -10.27 0.66 -29.28
N LEU A 186 -9.96 -0.63 -29.23
CA LEU A 186 -9.88 -1.37 -27.96
C LEU A 186 -8.68 -0.92 -27.11
N GLN A 187 -7.55 -0.56 -27.72
CA GLN A 187 -6.41 0.00 -26.99
C GLN A 187 -6.75 1.34 -26.38
N LEU A 188 -7.44 2.23 -27.12
CA LEU A 188 -7.89 3.51 -26.57
C LEU A 188 -8.88 3.32 -25.43
N ILE A 189 -9.93 2.50 -25.62
CA ILE A 189 -10.94 2.20 -24.59
C ILE A 189 -10.28 1.62 -23.32
N ALA A 190 -9.38 0.64 -23.46
CA ALA A 190 -8.69 0.03 -22.32
C ALA A 190 -7.81 1.04 -21.56
N SER A 191 -7.19 1.98 -22.27
CA SER A 191 -6.35 3.03 -21.66
C SER A 191 -7.13 3.99 -20.76
N LEU A 192 -8.40 4.20 -21.08
CA LEU A 192 -9.31 5.09 -20.38
C LEU A 192 -10.00 4.41 -19.20
N ALA A 193 -9.80 3.11 -19.01
CA ALA A 193 -10.34 2.39 -17.88
C ALA A 193 -9.74 2.89 -16.56
N PRO A 194 -10.56 3.07 -15.50
CA PRO A 194 -10.04 3.42 -14.18
C PRO A 194 -9.14 2.31 -13.63
N GLU A 195 -8.22 2.66 -12.73
CA GLU A 195 -7.31 1.69 -12.09
C GLU A 195 -8.03 0.77 -11.10
N SER A 196 -9.17 1.21 -10.55
CA SER A 196 -10.00 0.43 -9.63
C SER A 196 -11.48 0.51 -10.05
N PRO A 197 -12.21 -0.62 -10.11
CA PRO A 197 -11.74 -1.97 -9.79
C PRO A 197 -10.87 -2.57 -10.91
N GLU A 198 -9.76 -3.22 -10.53
CA GLU A 198 -8.74 -3.73 -11.45
C GLU A 198 -9.31 -4.67 -12.51
N ARG A 199 -10.27 -5.51 -12.12
CA ARG A 199 -10.79 -6.57 -13.00
C ARG A 199 -11.41 -6.04 -14.29
N SER A 200 -12.07 -4.89 -14.23
CA SER A 200 -12.65 -4.27 -15.42
C SER A 200 -11.56 -3.80 -16.38
N ARG A 201 -10.49 -3.21 -15.85
CA ARG A 201 -9.32 -2.78 -16.64
C ARG A 201 -8.59 -3.96 -17.26
N GLU A 202 -8.32 -5.02 -16.48
CA GLU A 202 -7.73 -6.26 -16.96
C GLU A 202 -8.53 -6.80 -18.16
N ARG A 203 -9.86 -6.92 -18.04
CA ARG A 203 -10.71 -7.46 -19.11
C ARG A 203 -10.63 -6.65 -20.40
N LEU A 204 -10.58 -5.33 -20.31
CA LEU A 204 -10.45 -4.45 -21.47
C LEU A 204 -9.07 -4.61 -22.14
N PHE A 205 -8.00 -4.76 -21.36
CA PHE A 205 -6.66 -5.05 -21.91
C PHE A 205 -6.51 -6.47 -22.44
N GLU A 206 -7.20 -7.46 -21.88
CA GLU A 206 -7.28 -8.81 -22.45
C GLU A 206 -7.93 -8.78 -23.84
N GLN A 207 -9.02 -8.00 -24.02
CA GLN A 207 -9.65 -7.79 -25.32
C GLN A 207 -8.74 -7.03 -26.30
N ALA A 208 -8.05 -5.98 -25.82
CA ALA A 208 -7.10 -5.21 -26.62
C ALA A 208 -5.89 -6.06 -27.06
N LEU A 209 -5.41 -6.97 -26.20
CA LEU A 209 -4.33 -7.90 -26.52
C LEU A 209 -4.74 -8.85 -27.65
N ILE A 210 -5.91 -9.48 -27.54
CA ILE A 210 -6.40 -10.42 -28.56
C ILE A 210 -6.57 -9.71 -29.91
N ALA A 211 -7.10 -8.48 -29.91
CA ALA A 211 -7.23 -7.69 -31.13
C ALA A 211 -5.87 -7.30 -31.72
N ALA A 212 -4.90 -6.90 -30.89
CA ALA A 212 -3.54 -6.59 -31.33
C ALA A 212 -2.80 -7.81 -31.89
N GLN A 213 -2.97 -8.99 -31.29
CA GLN A 213 -2.38 -10.25 -31.77
C GLN A 213 -2.97 -10.75 -33.10
N ALA A 214 -4.14 -10.24 -33.49
CA ALA A 214 -4.74 -10.53 -34.79
C ALA A 214 -4.12 -9.71 -35.94
N LEU A 215 -3.31 -8.69 -35.63
CA LEU A 215 -2.61 -7.89 -36.62
C LEU A 215 -1.46 -8.69 -37.27
N PRO A 216 -1.14 -8.42 -38.55
CA PRO A 216 0.09 -8.93 -39.17
C PRO A 216 1.33 -8.55 -38.35
N ARG A 217 2.37 -9.40 -38.37
CA ARG A 217 3.63 -9.10 -37.65
C ARG A 217 4.37 -7.91 -38.27
N GLU A 218 4.15 -7.68 -39.56
CA GLU A 218 4.72 -6.60 -40.34
C GLU A 218 3.99 -5.27 -40.11
N ASP A 219 2.86 -5.27 -39.40
CA ASP A 219 2.18 -4.03 -39.04
C ASP A 219 3.04 -3.22 -38.07
N PRO A 220 3.31 -1.92 -38.36
CA PRO A 220 4.24 -1.11 -37.58
C PRO A 220 3.81 -0.94 -36.11
N PHE A 221 2.51 -1.02 -35.80
CA PHE A 221 2.01 -0.85 -34.45
C PHE A 221 1.84 -2.17 -33.69
N SER A 222 1.96 -3.33 -34.37
CA SER A 222 1.71 -4.65 -33.76
C SER A 222 2.56 -4.87 -32.50
N ALA A 223 3.88 -4.68 -32.60
CA ALA A 223 4.79 -4.84 -31.47
C ALA A 223 4.45 -3.91 -30.29
N PHE A 224 4.19 -2.63 -30.57
CA PHE A 224 3.85 -1.63 -29.56
C PHE A 224 2.53 -1.94 -28.85
N LEU A 225 1.45 -2.21 -29.60
CA LEU A 225 0.13 -2.48 -29.02
C LEU A 225 0.11 -3.79 -28.22
N ILE A 226 0.81 -4.83 -28.69
CA ILE A 226 0.95 -6.10 -27.96
C ILE A 226 1.72 -5.86 -26.65
N ALA A 227 2.87 -5.18 -26.71
CA ALA A 227 3.67 -4.88 -25.53
C ALA A 227 2.88 -4.06 -24.50
N ARG A 228 2.15 -3.05 -24.96
CA ARG A 228 1.34 -2.19 -24.10
C ARG A 228 0.20 -2.94 -23.43
N ALA A 229 -0.47 -3.83 -24.15
CA ALA A 229 -1.48 -4.68 -23.52
C ALA A 229 -0.86 -5.62 -22.48
N TRP A 230 0.28 -6.24 -22.76
CA TRP A 230 0.97 -7.10 -21.78
C TRP A 230 1.39 -6.35 -20.52
N HIS A 231 1.84 -5.11 -20.65
CA HIS A 231 2.17 -4.29 -19.48
C HIS A 231 0.98 -4.10 -18.56
N TYR A 232 -0.17 -3.69 -19.09
CA TYR A 232 -1.38 -3.48 -18.30
C TYR A 232 -2.07 -4.77 -17.85
N LEU A 233 -1.61 -5.90 -18.35
CA LEU A 233 -1.88 -7.24 -17.82
C LEU A 233 -0.77 -7.71 -16.86
N GLU A 234 0.01 -6.76 -16.33
CA GLU A 234 0.97 -6.94 -15.26
C GLU A 234 2.07 -7.99 -15.64
N ALA A 235 2.44 -8.01 -16.92
CA ALA A 235 3.40 -8.94 -17.53
C ALA A 235 4.54 -8.19 -18.24
N ARG A 236 5.31 -7.41 -17.48
CA ARG A 236 6.39 -6.53 -17.98
C ARG A 236 7.43 -7.25 -18.85
N GLU A 237 7.91 -8.42 -18.44
CA GLU A 237 8.95 -9.14 -19.19
C GLU A 237 8.44 -9.61 -20.56
N THR A 238 7.19 -10.09 -20.62
CA THR A 238 6.50 -10.41 -21.87
C THR A 238 6.33 -9.17 -22.75
N ALA A 239 6.03 -8.02 -22.16
CA ALA A 239 5.95 -6.75 -22.88
C ALA A 239 7.28 -6.35 -23.51
N LEU A 240 8.39 -6.49 -22.78
CA LEU A 240 9.74 -6.24 -23.31
C LEU A 240 10.09 -7.22 -24.44
N GLY A 241 9.74 -8.50 -24.29
CA GLY A 241 9.93 -9.52 -25.32
C GLY A 241 9.18 -9.17 -26.62
N ALA A 242 7.97 -8.62 -26.52
CA ALA A 242 7.20 -8.17 -27.67
C ALA A 242 7.84 -6.98 -28.42
N LEU A 243 8.71 -6.20 -27.76
CA LEU A 243 9.41 -5.06 -28.36
C LEU A 243 10.82 -5.40 -28.87
N ALA A 244 11.34 -6.61 -28.60
CA ALA A 244 12.76 -6.93 -28.76
C ALA A 244 13.32 -6.58 -30.15
N ASP A 245 12.56 -6.86 -31.21
CA ASP A 245 12.98 -6.66 -32.61
C ASP A 245 12.53 -5.31 -33.21
N SER A 246 11.83 -4.46 -32.44
CA SER A 246 11.31 -3.17 -32.93
C SER A 246 12.20 -2.00 -32.53
N ASN A 247 12.52 -1.14 -33.50
CA ASN A 247 13.25 0.13 -33.28
C ASN A 247 12.39 1.37 -33.57
N ALA A 248 11.08 1.19 -33.77
CA ALA A 248 10.16 2.29 -33.99
C ALA A 248 10.21 3.31 -32.82
N PRO A 249 10.01 4.61 -33.08
CA PRO A 249 10.03 5.64 -32.03
C PRO A 249 9.14 5.31 -30.82
N GLU A 250 7.91 4.84 -31.07
CA GLU A 250 6.95 4.44 -30.05
C GLU A 250 7.39 3.20 -29.25
N ALA A 251 8.06 2.24 -29.89
CA ALA A 251 8.63 1.06 -29.22
C ALA A 251 9.79 1.45 -28.31
N ARG A 252 10.65 2.39 -28.76
CA ARG A 252 11.74 2.95 -27.93
C ARG A 252 11.17 3.69 -26.72
N ALA A 253 10.19 4.58 -26.94
CA ALA A 253 9.54 5.30 -25.86
C ALA A 253 8.91 4.33 -24.84
N PHE A 254 8.16 3.34 -25.31
CA PHE A 254 7.51 2.39 -24.40
C PHE A 254 8.50 1.50 -23.63
N ARG A 255 9.68 1.18 -24.19
CA ARG A 255 10.76 0.52 -23.42
C ARG A 255 11.23 1.36 -22.24
N GLU A 256 11.38 2.66 -22.40
CA GLU A 256 11.76 3.55 -21.29
C GLU A 256 10.67 3.64 -20.24
N PHE A 257 9.39 3.65 -20.65
CA PHE A 257 8.27 3.52 -19.73
C PHE A 257 8.32 2.21 -18.94
N LEU A 258 8.50 1.05 -19.60
CA LEU A 258 8.63 -0.25 -18.94
C LEU A 258 9.84 -0.30 -17.99
N ASN A 259 10.89 0.46 -18.26
CA ASN A 259 12.04 0.58 -17.37
C ASN A 259 11.82 1.57 -16.22
N GLY A 260 10.71 2.32 -16.19
CA GLY A 260 10.46 3.36 -15.20
C GLY A 260 11.39 4.57 -15.36
N ASN A 261 11.95 4.81 -16.55
CA ASN A 261 12.91 5.89 -16.78
C ASN A 261 12.16 7.16 -17.20
N LEU A 262 11.64 7.91 -16.23
CA LEU A 262 10.78 9.07 -16.50
C LEU A 262 11.44 10.14 -17.41
N PRO A 263 12.72 10.55 -17.20
CA PRO A 263 13.34 11.57 -18.07
C PRO A 263 13.52 11.10 -19.52
N ASP A 264 14.03 9.88 -19.70
CA ASP A 264 14.25 9.27 -21.01
C ASP A 264 12.91 9.02 -21.72
N PHE A 265 11.90 8.58 -20.97
CA PHE A 265 10.55 8.38 -21.49
C PHE A 265 9.94 9.70 -21.96
N SER A 266 9.96 10.76 -21.13
CA SER A 266 9.42 12.07 -21.50
C SER A 266 10.04 12.61 -22.80
N THR A 267 11.36 12.44 -22.96
CA THR A 267 12.09 12.84 -24.17
C THR A 267 11.71 11.98 -25.37
N ALA A 268 11.67 10.66 -25.21
CA ALA A 268 11.33 9.73 -26.28
C ALA A 268 9.89 9.90 -26.78
N VAL A 269 8.95 10.15 -25.86
CA VAL A 269 7.54 10.42 -26.17
C VAL A 269 7.45 11.62 -27.10
N ALA A 270 8.16 12.72 -26.79
CA ALA A 270 8.17 13.96 -27.60
C ALA A 270 8.60 13.74 -29.06
N GLY A 271 9.41 12.71 -29.33
CA GLY A 271 9.85 12.33 -30.67
C GLY A 271 8.87 11.45 -31.47
N VAL A 272 7.74 11.03 -30.89
CA VAL A 272 6.73 10.20 -31.58
C VAL A 272 5.77 11.10 -32.37
N THR A 273 5.79 10.97 -33.71
CA THR A 273 5.01 11.83 -34.61
C THR A 273 3.62 11.28 -34.95
N GLU A 274 3.46 9.95 -34.92
CA GLU A 274 2.18 9.29 -35.20
C GLU A 274 1.18 9.54 -34.07
N GLU A 275 0.00 10.07 -34.41
CA GLU A 275 -0.98 10.56 -33.43
C GLU A 275 -1.49 9.48 -32.46
N LEU A 276 -1.75 8.27 -32.97
CA LEU A 276 -2.21 7.13 -32.18
C LEU A 276 -1.23 6.72 -31.08
N PRO A 277 0.02 6.29 -31.40
CA PRO A 277 0.95 5.92 -30.34
C PRO A 277 1.27 7.11 -29.45
N ARG A 278 1.31 8.33 -30.00
CA ARG A 278 1.54 9.55 -29.22
C ARG A 278 0.48 9.78 -28.14
N VAL A 279 -0.81 9.66 -28.43
CA VAL A 279 -1.86 9.84 -27.40
C VAL A 279 -1.83 8.75 -26.32
N LEU A 280 -1.57 7.50 -26.71
CA LEU A 280 -1.44 6.39 -25.75
C LEU A 280 -0.24 6.61 -24.82
N LEU A 281 0.91 6.98 -25.38
CA LEU A 281 2.13 7.25 -24.63
C LEU A 281 2.05 8.49 -23.74
N GLU A 282 1.28 9.51 -24.11
CA GLU A 282 1.02 10.68 -23.27
C GLU A 282 0.20 10.32 -22.02
N ILE A 283 -0.79 9.42 -22.14
CA ILE A 283 -1.52 8.87 -20.99
C ILE A 283 -0.57 8.06 -20.09
N ASP A 284 0.31 7.25 -20.69
CA ASP A 284 1.30 6.45 -19.97
C ASP A 284 2.33 7.36 -19.26
N LEU A 285 2.73 8.48 -19.88
CA LEU A 285 3.62 9.49 -19.31
C LEU A 285 3.00 10.15 -18.08
N LYS A 286 1.71 10.52 -18.14
CA LYS A 286 1.00 11.08 -16.99
C LYS A 286 0.87 10.04 -15.87
N THR A 287 0.64 8.78 -16.22
CA THR A 287 0.61 7.67 -15.23
C THR A 287 1.96 7.53 -14.51
N LEU A 288 3.08 7.52 -15.24
CA LEU A 288 4.42 7.45 -14.62
C LEU A 288 4.75 8.69 -13.79
N LYS A 289 4.43 9.89 -14.29
CA LYS A 289 4.59 11.15 -13.55
C LYS A 289 3.82 11.10 -12.22
N ALA A 290 2.58 10.62 -12.23
CA ALA A 290 1.75 10.49 -11.04
C ALA A 290 2.34 9.49 -10.03
N ALA A 291 2.73 8.30 -10.49
CA ALA A 291 3.39 7.31 -9.63
C ALA A 291 4.68 7.86 -8.99
N TYR A 292 5.41 8.72 -9.71
CA TYR A 292 6.64 9.35 -9.23
C TYR A 292 6.40 10.68 -8.49
N LYS A 293 5.12 10.99 -8.19
CA LYS A 293 4.66 12.18 -7.46
C LYS A 293 5.20 13.49 -8.08
N HIS A 294 5.22 13.56 -9.41
CA HIS A 294 5.65 14.73 -10.15
C HIS A 294 4.53 15.79 -10.20
N PRO A 295 4.80 17.09 -9.94
CA PRO A 295 3.81 18.17 -9.98
C PRO A 295 2.93 18.19 -11.23
N GLU A 296 3.56 18.14 -12.41
CA GLU A 296 2.89 18.17 -13.73
C GLU A 296 2.11 16.89 -14.09
N ALA A 297 1.93 15.96 -13.17
CA ALA A 297 1.17 14.73 -13.45
C ALA A 297 -0.31 15.00 -13.77
N LYS A 298 -0.86 16.10 -13.22
CA LYS A 298 -2.29 16.44 -13.31
C LYS A 298 -2.65 17.33 -14.49
N GLU A 299 -1.68 18.11 -14.98
CA GLU A 299 -1.92 19.04 -16.07
C GLU A 299 -1.95 18.30 -17.41
N PRO A 300 -2.83 18.65 -18.36
CA PRO A 300 -2.70 18.14 -19.72
C PRO A 300 -1.40 18.62 -20.36
N THR A 301 -0.85 17.85 -21.28
CA THR A 301 0.25 18.34 -22.14
C THR A 301 -0.32 19.15 -23.31
N PRO A 302 0.46 20.04 -23.93
CA PRO A 302 0.01 20.74 -25.14
C PRO A 302 -0.47 19.81 -26.25
N PHE A 303 0.10 18.61 -26.34
CA PHE A 303 -0.37 17.58 -27.26
C PHE A 303 -1.77 17.08 -26.87
N LEU A 304 -1.99 16.76 -25.59
CA LEU A 304 -3.31 16.31 -25.13
C LEU A 304 -4.36 17.41 -25.32
N ASP A 305 -4.05 18.68 -25.05
CA ASP A 305 -4.99 19.79 -25.28
C ASP A 305 -5.39 19.89 -26.77
N ALA A 306 -4.41 19.84 -27.67
CA ALA A 306 -4.66 19.84 -29.11
C ALA A 306 -5.46 18.60 -29.56
N PHE A 307 -5.15 17.43 -28.98
CA PHE A 307 -5.88 16.20 -29.23
C PHE A 307 -7.34 16.31 -28.80
N LEU A 308 -7.61 16.83 -27.59
CA LEU A 308 -8.97 17.00 -27.06
C LEU A 308 -9.78 18.02 -27.85
N ALA A 309 -9.14 19.08 -28.36
CA ALA A 309 -9.78 20.04 -29.26
C ALA A 309 -10.20 19.39 -30.60
N LYS A 310 -9.38 18.47 -31.12
CA LYS A 310 -9.67 17.74 -32.36
C LYS A 310 -10.69 16.60 -32.16
N TYR A 311 -10.70 15.98 -30.98
CA TYR A 311 -11.51 14.80 -30.65
C TYR A 311 -12.37 15.01 -29.38
N PRO A 312 -13.30 15.98 -29.39
CA PRO A 312 -14.01 16.40 -28.19
C PRO A 312 -14.89 15.31 -27.57
N ALA A 313 -15.34 14.33 -28.36
CA ALA A 313 -16.17 13.23 -27.87
C ALA A 313 -15.44 12.31 -26.86
N TRP A 314 -14.10 12.27 -26.92
CA TRP A 314 -13.25 11.50 -26.01
C TRP A 314 -12.83 12.29 -24.76
N ALA A 315 -12.96 13.62 -24.77
CA ALA A 315 -12.50 14.49 -23.69
C ALA A 315 -13.01 14.10 -22.30
N PRO A 316 -14.30 13.80 -22.09
CA PRO A 316 -14.79 13.46 -20.75
C PRO A 316 -14.13 12.22 -20.14
N LEU A 317 -13.71 11.25 -20.97
CA LEU A 317 -13.04 10.03 -20.52
C LEU A 317 -11.54 10.24 -20.28
N ILE A 318 -10.87 11.02 -21.13
CA ILE A 318 -9.44 11.33 -20.97
C ILE A 318 -9.23 12.20 -19.74
N GLU A 319 -10.00 13.29 -19.60
CA GLU A 319 -9.93 14.17 -18.43
C GLU A 319 -10.21 13.40 -17.14
N ARG A 320 -11.22 12.51 -17.17
CA ARG A 320 -11.50 11.61 -16.06
C ARG A 320 -10.30 10.72 -15.72
N ARG A 321 -9.70 10.08 -16.72
CA ARG A 321 -8.52 9.20 -16.52
C ARG A 321 -7.35 9.97 -15.91
N LEU A 322 -7.13 11.22 -16.29
CA LEU A 322 -6.09 12.09 -15.71
C LEU A 322 -6.42 12.48 -14.27
N LYS A 323 -7.68 12.82 -13.96
CA LYS A 323 -8.13 13.06 -12.58
C LYS A 323 -8.00 11.82 -11.69
N ASP A 324 -8.14 10.63 -12.26
CA ASP A 324 -7.98 9.39 -11.51
C ASP A 324 -6.54 9.19 -10.98
N LEU A 325 -5.56 9.91 -11.53
CA LEU A 325 -4.17 9.85 -11.07
C LEU A 325 -3.94 10.56 -9.72
N ASP A 326 -4.88 11.40 -9.28
CA ASP A 326 -4.83 12.04 -7.96
C ASP A 326 -5.81 11.34 -7.00
N PRO A 327 -5.34 10.66 -5.93
CA PRO A 327 -6.22 10.01 -4.97
C PRO A 327 -7.14 10.97 -4.19
N TRP A 328 -6.84 12.28 -4.15
CA TRP A 328 -7.69 13.27 -3.50
C TRP A 328 -8.87 13.76 -4.35
N GLU A 329 -8.79 13.61 -5.67
CA GLU A 329 -9.82 14.11 -6.58
C GLU A 329 -11.11 13.28 -6.51
N THR A 330 -12.22 14.01 -6.34
CA THR A 330 -13.55 13.41 -6.31
C THR A 330 -14.07 13.14 -7.73
N SER A 331 -14.89 12.10 -7.84
CA SER A 331 -15.40 11.65 -9.12
C SER A 331 -16.75 12.29 -9.39
N ASP A 332 -16.96 12.81 -10.60
CA ASP A 332 -18.29 13.23 -11.04
C ASP A 332 -19.19 11.98 -11.16
N PRO A 333 -20.20 11.80 -10.29
CA PRO A 333 -21.03 10.61 -10.30
C PRO A 333 -21.99 10.56 -11.50
N THR A 334 -22.14 11.65 -12.25
CA THR A 334 -23.02 11.72 -13.43
C THR A 334 -22.34 11.26 -14.71
N LEU A 335 -20.99 11.25 -14.77
CA LEU A 335 -20.24 11.12 -16.01
C LEU A 335 -20.61 9.86 -16.81
N ALA A 336 -20.57 8.69 -16.17
CA ALA A 336 -20.92 7.42 -16.84
C ALA A 336 -22.35 7.46 -17.40
N LYS A 337 -23.30 8.02 -16.63
CA LYS A 337 -24.69 8.12 -17.06
C LYS A 337 -24.89 9.07 -18.24
N ARG A 338 -24.22 10.23 -18.23
CA ARG A 338 -24.26 11.19 -19.35
C ARG A 338 -23.68 10.59 -20.63
N LEU A 339 -22.61 9.81 -20.53
CA LEU A 339 -22.01 9.13 -21.68
C LEU A 339 -22.90 7.99 -22.21
N LEU A 340 -23.55 7.24 -21.32
CA LEU A 340 -24.54 6.23 -21.70
C LEU A 340 -25.72 6.87 -22.45
N ASP A 341 -26.27 7.98 -21.95
CA ASP A 341 -27.37 8.69 -22.61
C ASP A 341 -27.01 9.26 -23.99
N ARG A 342 -25.77 9.75 -24.13
CA ARG A 342 -25.26 10.32 -25.37
C ARG A 342 -24.97 9.26 -26.42
N ASP A 343 -24.34 8.16 -26.03
CA ASP A 343 -23.74 7.20 -26.97
C ASP A 343 -24.55 5.90 -27.14
N ILE A 344 -25.43 5.59 -26.17
CA ILE A 344 -26.25 4.38 -26.13
C ILE A 344 -27.67 4.78 -25.74
N GLU A 345 -28.35 5.50 -26.62
CA GLU A 345 -29.68 6.00 -26.32
C GLU A 345 -30.70 4.87 -26.10
N LEU A 346 -31.38 4.91 -24.95
CA LEU A 346 -32.46 4.00 -24.60
C LEU A 346 -33.70 4.78 -24.14
N PRO A 347 -34.91 4.42 -24.61
CA PRO A 347 -36.14 5.07 -24.18
C PRO A 347 -36.35 5.01 -22.66
N GLY A 348 -36.69 6.16 -22.08
CA GLY A 348 -36.98 6.33 -20.65
C GLY A 348 -35.76 6.36 -19.73
N GLU A 349 -34.53 6.26 -20.25
CA GLU A 349 -33.33 6.27 -19.42
C GLU A 349 -32.78 7.67 -19.15
N GLN A 350 -33.16 8.70 -19.91
CA GLN A 350 -32.50 10.01 -19.90
C GLN A 350 -32.32 10.59 -18.49
N LEU A 351 -31.09 11.02 -18.15
CA LEU A 351 -30.74 11.48 -16.80
C LEU A 351 -31.70 12.57 -16.29
N ASP A 352 -32.06 13.53 -17.13
CA ASP A 352 -32.97 14.62 -16.74
C ASP A 352 -34.38 14.11 -16.38
N GLN A 353 -34.88 13.10 -17.11
CA GLN A 353 -36.17 12.47 -16.83
C GLN A 353 -36.13 11.68 -15.52
N GLN A 354 -35.05 10.92 -15.28
CA GLN A 354 -34.86 10.15 -14.06
C GLN A 354 -34.71 11.06 -12.82
N VAL A 355 -33.93 12.14 -12.93
CA VAL A 355 -33.76 13.14 -11.86
C VAL A 355 -35.08 13.89 -11.60
N ALA A 356 -35.84 14.23 -12.63
CA ALA A 356 -37.17 14.82 -12.46
C ALA A 356 -38.12 13.85 -11.74
N GLY A 357 -38.12 12.57 -12.13
CA GLY A 357 -38.88 11.51 -11.47
C GLY A 357 -38.55 11.36 -9.99
N MET A 358 -37.26 11.29 -9.65
CA MET A 358 -36.79 11.23 -8.24
C MET A 358 -37.29 12.43 -7.43
N ARG A 359 -37.19 13.65 -7.99
CA ARG A 359 -37.67 14.86 -7.30
C ARG A 359 -39.18 14.81 -7.06
N LEU A 360 -39.96 14.29 -8.00
CA LEU A 360 -41.41 14.13 -7.86
C LEU A 360 -41.78 13.09 -6.79
N THR A 361 -40.99 12.04 -6.59
CA THR A 361 -41.21 11.02 -5.55
C THR A 361 -40.59 11.37 -4.19
N GLY A 362 -39.97 12.55 -4.06
CA GLY A 362 -39.30 13.00 -2.84
C GLY A 362 -37.90 12.42 -2.62
N GLU A 363 -37.36 11.68 -3.59
CA GLU A 363 -35.99 11.19 -3.59
C GLU A 363 -35.00 12.29 -3.95
N ARG A 364 -33.86 12.34 -3.26
CA ARG A 364 -32.77 13.29 -3.56
C ARG A 364 -31.71 12.60 -4.43
N PRO A 365 -31.29 13.21 -5.56
CA PRO A 365 -30.26 12.63 -6.42
C PRO A 365 -28.88 12.79 -5.76
N GLY A 366 -28.50 11.82 -4.93
CA GLY A 366 -27.16 11.69 -4.37
C GLY A 366 -26.22 10.87 -5.27
N ALA A 367 -24.92 10.89 -4.97
CA ALA A 367 -23.91 10.16 -5.75
C ALA A 367 -24.22 8.66 -5.90
N ALA A 368 -24.66 8.00 -4.82
CA ALA A 368 -25.06 6.60 -4.87
C ALA A 368 -26.25 6.37 -5.82
N ALA A 369 -27.27 7.23 -5.80
CA ALA A 369 -28.43 7.10 -6.70
C ALA A 369 -28.03 7.23 -8.17
N LEU A 370 -27.13 8.16 -8.50
CA LEU A 370 -26.62 8.35 -9.86
C LEU A 370 -25.81 7.15 -10.37
N VAL A 371 -25.02 6.52 -9.49
CA VAL A 371 -24.33 5.26 -9.81
C VAL A 371 -25.32 4.14 -10.10
N LYS A 372 -26.40 4.02 -9.30
CA LYS A 372 -27.46 3.02 -9.56
C LYS A 372 -28.11 3.22 -10.93
N LEU A 373 -28.43 4.47 -11.29
CA LEU A 373 -28.96 4.80 -12.62
C LEU A 373 -27.99 4.38 -13.75
N ALA A 374 -26.70 4.65 -13.59
CA ALA A 374 -25.70 4.25 -14.58
C ALA A 374 -25.62 2.72 -14.73
N LEU A 375 -25.61 1.97 -13.61
CA LEU A 375 -25.55 0.51 -13.62
C LEU A 375 -26.83 -0.12 -14.19
N HIS A 376 -27.99 0.45 -13.89
CA HIS A 376 -29.26 0.04 -14.49
C HIS A 376 -29.24 0.20 -16.01
N HIS A 377 -28.81 1.38 -16.49
CA HIS A 377 -28.66 1.66 -17.91
C HIS A 377 -27.68 0.67 -18.55
N VAL A 378 -26.50 0.40 -17.95
CA VAL A 378 -25.55 -0.62 -18.44
C VAL A 378 -26.22 -1.99 -18.62
N GLY A 379 -27.04 -2.42 -17.66
CA GLY A 379 -27.79 -3.66 -17.75
C GLY A 379 -28.76 -3.69 -18.93
N ARG A 380 -29.53 -2.61 -19.13
CA ARG A 380 -30.43 -2.48 -20.29
C ARG A 380 -29.68 -2.40 -21.61
N ALA A 381 -28.59 -1.65 -21.67
CA ALA A 381 -27.73 -1.54 -22.86
C ALA A 381 -27.26 -2.92 -23.34
N ARG A 382 -26.88 -3.82 -22.42
CA ARG A 382 -26.48 -5.20 -22.79
C ARG A 382 -27.63 -6.03 -23.36
N ARG A 383 -28.87 -5.77 -22.96
CA ARG A 383 -30.07 -6.52 -23.39
C ARG A 383 -30.72 -5.96 -24.66
N GLU A 384 -30.87 -4.65 -24.73
CA GLU A 384 -31.80 -3.98 -25.64
C GLU A 384 -31.07 -3.26 -26.79
N HIS A 385 -29.86 -2.74 -26.54
CA HIS A 385 -29.13 -2.04 -27.58
C HIS A 385 -28.48 -3.05 -28.55
N ARG A 386 -28.72 -2.85 -29.86
CA ARG A 386 -28.43 -3.86 -30.89
C ARG A 386 -26.94 -4.23 -30.97
N ALA A 387 -26.04 -3.24 -30.95
CA ALA A 387 -24.61 -3.50 -31.13
C ALA A 387 -23.98 -4.23 -29.93
N THR A 388 -24.45 -3.90 -28.73
CA THR A 388 -23.98 -4.47 -27.45
C THR A 388 -24.55 -5.86 -27.22
N ALA A 389 -25.84 -6.07 -27.52
CA ALA A 389 -26.46 -7.40 -27.47
C ALA A 389 -25.77 -8.38 -28.44
N ALA A 390 -25.40 -7.92 -29.65
CA ALA A 390 -24.68 -8.73 -30.61
C ALA A 390 -23.29 -9.20 -30.11
N CYS A 391 -22.64 -8.41 -29.24
CA CYS A 391 -21.34 -8.78 -28.66
C CYS A 391 -21.43 -10.04 -27.78
N LEU A 392 -22.55 -10.30 -27.11
CA LEU A 392 -22.73 -11.43 -26.20
C LEU A 392 -22.71 -12.78 -26.93
N ALA A 393 -23.08 -12.78 -28.21
CA ALA A 393 -23.07 -13.97 -29.07
C ALA A 393 -21.71 -14.21 -29.74
N SER A 394 -20.78 -13.25 -29.66
CA SER A 394 -19.47 -13.33 -30.32
C SER A 394 -18.39 -13.80 -29.34
N PRO A 395 -17.59 -14.82 -29.66
CA PRO A 395 -16.43 -15.22 -28.85
C PRO A 395 -15.21 -14.31 -29.08
N GLN A 396 -15.28 -13.38 -30.04
CA GLN A 396 -14.21 -12.43 -30.37
C GLN A 396 -14.39 -11.09 -29.66
N PRO A 397 -13.31 -10.32 -29.40
CA PRO A 397 -13.40 -8.98 -28.84
C PRO A 397 -14.36 -8.07 -29.62
N CYS A 398 -15.18 -7.32 -28.88
CA CYS A 398 -16.25 -6.51 -29.43
C CYS A 398 -16.20 -5.08 -28.87
N ILE A 399 -16.11 -4.07 -29.74
CA ILE A 399 -15.88 -2.68 -29.34
C ILE A 399 -17.07 -2.13 -28.54
N ALA A 400 -18.31 -2.38 -28.97
CA ALA A 400 -19.49 -1.90 -28.25
C ALA A 400 -19.61 -2.50 -26.84
N GLY A 401 -19.29 -3.79 -26.69
CA GLY A 401 -19.24 -4.45 -25.38
C GLY A 401 -18.13 -3.88 -24.48
N ALA A 402 -16.93 -3.67 -25.04
CA ALA A 402 -15.82 -3.05 -24.32
C ALA A 402 -16.14 -1.60 -23.89
N TYR A 403 -16.86 -0.84 -24.71
CA TYR A 403 -17.28 0.52 -24.34
C TYR A 403 -18.28 0.52 -23.18
N VAL A 404 -19.27 -0.38 -23.18
CA VAL A 404 -20.18 -0.54 -22.03
C VAL A 404 -19.44 -1.00 -20.78
N ASP A 405 -18.47 -1.91 -20.91
CA ASP A 405 -17.64 -2.36 -19.79
C ASP A 405 -16.77 -1.22 -19.22
N LEU A 406 -16.28 -0.31 -20.07
CA LEU A 406 -15.60 0.92 -19.63
C LEU A 406 -16.55 1.82 -18.83
N LEU A 407 -17.76 2.08 -19.32
CA LEU A 407 -18.72 2.96 -18.62
C LEU A 407 -19.22 2.34 -17.29
N GLU A 408 -19.37 1.01 -17.23
CA GLU A 408 -19.60 0.28 -15.98
C GLU A 408 -18.43 0.48 -15.02
N ALA A 409 -17.18 0.35 -15.49
CA ALA A 409 -15.99 0.58 -14.68
C ALA A 409 -15.92 2.02 -14.14
N VAL A 410 -16.21 3.02 -14.98
CA VAL A 410 -16.26 4.44 -14.57
C VAL A 410 -17.30 4.64 -13.47
N ALA A 411 -18.51 4.09 -13.63
CA ALA A 411 -19.58 4.20 -12.64
C ALA A 411 -19.19 3.57 -11.29
N VAL A 412 -18.54 2.42 -11.30
CA VAL A 412 -18.12 1.71 -10.07
C VAL A 412 -16.87 2.33 -9.43
N SER A 413 -15.96 2.89 -10.24
CA SER A 413 -14.71 3.50 -9.74
C SER A 413 -14.95 4.70 -8.83
N GLY A 414 -15.98 5.50 -9.11
CA GLY A 414 -16.29 6.71 -8.35
C GLY A 414 -16.50 6.43 -6.86
N PRO A 415 -17.46 5.54 -6.51
CA PRO A 415 -17.64 5.09 -5.14
C PRO A 415 -16.41 4.45 -4.49
N ILE A 416 -15.66 3.61 -5.22
CA ILE A 416 -14.47 2.95 -4.67
C ILE A 416 -13.41 3.97 -4.28
N ARG A 417 -13.17 4.99 -5.12
CA ARG A 417 -12.24 6.08 -4.81
C ARG A 417 -12.70 6.89 -3.61
N GLU A 418 -13.99 7.18 -3.54
CA GLU A 418 -14.56 7.90 -2.39
C GLU A 418 -14.42 7.08 -1.09
N LEU A 419 -14.64 5.77 -1.14
CA LEU A 419 -14.41 4.88 -0.01
C LEU A 419 -12.94 4.83 0.39
N TYR A 420 -12.00 4.75 -0.56
CA TYR A 420 -10.57 4.85 -0.29
C TYR A 420 -10.23 6.17 0.44
N ARG A 421 -10.77 7.29 -0.03
CA ARG A 421 -10.57 8.61 0.58
C ARG A 421 -11.12 8.64 2.01
N LEU A 422 -12.35 8.20 2.22
CA LEU A 422 -12.99 8.19 3.54
C LEU A 422 -12.29 7.25 4.53
N VAL A 423 -11.87 6.06 4.10
CA VAL A 423 -11.26 5.04 4.98
C VAL A 423 -9.78 5.33 5.22
N ASN A 424 -9.00 5.54 4.16
CA ASN A 424 -7.53 5.54 4.24
C ASN A 424 -6.92 6.95 4.32
N MET A 425 -7.59 7.98 3.78
CA MET A 425 -7.02 9.34 3.73
C MET A 425 -7.61 10.26 4.80
N GLN A 426 -8.92 10.20 5.01
CA GLN A 426 -9.65 11.09 5.91
C GLN A 426 -10.01 10.46 7.26
N VAL A 427 -9.96 9.13 7.35
CA VAL A 427 -10.25 8.37 8.58
C VAL A 427 -11.68 8.69 9.10
N LEU A 428 -12.65 8.71 8.18
CA LEU A 428 -14.08 8.96 8.39
C LEU A 428 -14.91 7.67 8.19
N PRO A 429 -14.75 6.65 9.04
CA PRO A 429 -15.34 5.32 8.81
C PRO A 429 -16.87 5.29 8.92
N ALA A 430 -17.51 6.24 9.61
CA ALA A 430 -18.97 6.33 9.68
C ALA A 430 -19.58 6.73 8.32
N GLN A 431 -19.01 7.74 7.65
CA GLN A 431 -19.43 8.17 6.31
C GLN A 431 -19.15 7.08 5.27
N ALA A 432 -18.01 6.39 5.39
CA ALA A 432 -17.71 5.24 4.53
C ALA A 432 -18.79 4.16 4.65
N ARG A 433 -19.21 3.84 5.89
CA ARG A 433 -20.29 2.86 6.13
C ARG A 433 -21.65 3.31 5.56
N GLU A 434 -22.00 4.58 5.69
CA GLU A 434 -23.23 5.11 5.08
C GLU A 434 -23.22 4.96 3.55
N LEU A 435 -22.07 5.25 2.92
CA LEU A 435 -21.90 5.08 1.47
C LEU A 435 -22.00 3.61 1.06
N THR A 436 -21.38 2.67 1.78
CA THR A 436 -21.49 1.24 1.45
C THR A 436 -22.91 0.72 1.58
N GLU A 437 -23.65 1.11 2.63
CA GLU A 437 -25.05 0.71 2.79
C GLU A 437 -25.94 1.29 1.67
N ALA A 438 -25.69 2.53 1.24
CA ALA A 438 -26.43 3.15 0.14
C ALA A 438 -26.22 2.42 -1.20
N LEU A 439 -25.03 1.85 -1.43
CA LEU A 439 -24.65 1.17 -2.67
C LEU A 439 -25.03 -0.32 -2.70
N LYS A 440 -25.28 -0.91 -1.53
CA LYS A 440 -25.56 -2.34 -1.36
C LYS A 440 -26.60 -2.91 -2.35
N PRO A 441 -27.72 -2.24 -2.68
CA PRO A 441 -28.68 -2.80 -3.63
C PRO A 441 -28.11 -3.22 -4.99
N GLU A 442 -27.09 -2.51 -5.49
CA GLU A 442 -26.48 -2.80 -6.81
C GLU A 442 -25.10 -3.47 -6.70
N LEU A 443 -24.36 -3.19 -5.62
CA LEU A 443 -22.97 -3.61 -5.46
C LEU A 443 -22.74 -4.58 -4.29
N ASP A 444 -23.80 -5.22 -3.79
CA ASP A 444 -23.65 -6.28 -2.78
C ASP A 444 -22.72 -7.39 -3.31
N GLY A 445 -21.76 -7.78 -2.46
CA GLY A 445 -20.74 -8.75 -2.84
C GLY A 445 -19.66 -8.23 -3.80
N HIS A 446 -19.62 -6.93 -4.14
CA HIS A 446 -18.52 -6.39 -4.92
C HIS A 446 -17.23 -6.37 -4.07
N PRO A 447 -16.12 -7.04 -4.48
CA PRO A 447 -15.00 -7.28 -3.58
C PRO A 447 -14.31 -6.02 -3.06
N ALA A 448 -14.12 -5.01 -3.91
CA ALA A 448 -13.54 -3.73 -3.49
C ALA A 448 -14.42 -2.99 -2.47
N ILE A 449 -15.75 -3.04 -2.63
CA ILE A 449 -16.69 -2.41 -1.69
C ILE A 449 -16.62 -3.14 -0.34
N LEU A 450 -16.59 -4.47 -0.36
CA LEU A 450 -16.42 -5.29 0.85
C LEU A 450 -15.09 -5.00 1.58
N ALA A 451 -13.99 -4.86 0.85
CA ALA A 451 -12.68 -4.55 1.44
C ALA A 451 -12.68 -3.19 2.16
N PHE A 452 -13.25 -2.15 1.53
CA PHE A 452 -13.37 -0.84 2.17
C PHE A 452 -14.43 -0.80 3.28
N GLU A 453 -15.53 -1.55 3.16
CA GLU A 453 -16.48 -1.72 4.26
C GLU A 453 -15.81 -2.37 5.48
N ALA A 454 -14.97 -3.38 5.25
CA ALA A 454 -14.18 -4.03 6.30
C ALA A 454 -13.25 -3.01 6.99
N GLY A 455 -12.55 -2.17 6.22
CA GLY A 455 -11.72 -1.09 6.75
C GLY A 455 -12.51 -0.04 7.55
N ALA A 456 -13.69 0.35 7.07
CA ALA A 456 -14.59 1.24 7.79
C ALA A 456 -15.04 0.63 9.13
N ARG A 457 -15.45 -0.63 9.14
CA ARG A 457 -15.85 -1.34 10.37
C ARG A 457 -14.69 -1.49 11.35
N LEU A 458 -13.48 -1.76 10.85
CA LEU A 458 -12.28 -1.79 11.68
C LEU A 458 -12.05 -0.44 12.38
N GLY A 459 -12.14 0.66 11.64
CA GLY A 459 -12.00 2.02 12.19
C GLY A 459 -13.09 2.40 13.19
N LEU A 460 -14.32 1.88 13.04
CA LEU A 460 -15.38 2.04 14.05
C LEU A 460 -15.12 1.17 15.29
N ALA A 461 -14.70 -0.08 15.10
CA ALA A 461 -14.45 -1.03 16.17
C ALA A 461 -13.34 -0.55 17.12
N GLN A 462 -12.31 0.11 16.59
CA GLN A 462 -11.23 0.72 17.39
C GLN A 462 -11.74 1.77 18.39
N LYS A 463 -12.90 2.40 18.13
CA LYS A 463 -13.52 3.40 19.01
C LYS A 463 -14.46 2.80 20.06
N LEU A 464 -14.72 1.50 20.02
CA LEU A 464 -15.61 0.82 20.97
C LEU A 464 -14.89 0.48 22.29
N PRO A 465 -15.65 0.36 23.41
CA PRO A 465 -15.16 -0.23 24.64
C PRO A 465 -14.61 -1.63 24.41
N ALA A 466 -13.61 -2.05 25.20
CA ALA A 466 -12.95 -3.35 25.06
C ALA A 466 -13.95 -4.52 25.02
N SER A 467 -15.02 -4.48 25.82
CA SER A 467 -16.06 -5.53 25.88
C SER A 467 -16.86 -5.73 24.58
N GLN A 468 -16.86 -4.77 23.66
CA GLN A 468 -17.58 -4.84 22.38
C GLN A 468 -16.65 -4.91 21.17
N ARG A 469 -15.35 -4.73 21.39
CA ARG A 469 -14.35 -4.57 20.34
C ARG A 469 -14.11 -5.87 19.58
N ASP A 470 -14.03 -7.00 20.26
CA ASP A 470 -13.68 -8.29 19.65
C ASP A 470 -14.72 -8.76 18.62
N ALA A 471 -16.02 -8.65 18.95
CA ALA A 471 -17.09 -9.00 18.03
C ALA A 471 -17.12 -8.08 16.80
N ALA A 472 -16.86 -6.78 16.99
CA ALA A 472 -16.80 -5.81 15.91
C ALA A 472 -15.59 -6.04 14.99
N PHE A 473 -14.44 -6.43 15.56
CA PHE A 473 -13.26 -6.84 14.78
C PHE A 473 -13.50 -8.12 14.00
N ALA A 474 -14.12 -9.14 14.61
CA ALA A 474 -14.43 -10.40 13.93
C ALA A 474 -15.30 -10.17 12.68
N GLU A 475 -16.27 -9.25 12.76
CA GLU A 475 -17.11 -8.90 11.62
C GLU A 475 -16.35 -8.14 10.52
N ALA A 476 -15.45 -7.21 10.89
CA ALA A 476 -14.57 -6.56 9.91
C ALA A 476 -13.68 -7.58 9.18
N ILE A 477 -13.06 -8.50 9.93
CA ILE A 477 -12.24 -9.58 9.39
C ILE A 477 -13.05 -10.49 8.46
N ARG A 478 -14.30 -10.82 8.81
CA ARG A 478 -15.19 -11.65 7.97
C ARG A 478 -15.44 -11.03 6.60
N LEU A 479 -15.69 -9.72 6.53
CA LEU A 479 -15.87 -9.00 5.26
C LEU A 479 -14.57 -8.95 4.45
N ALA A 480 -13.43 -8.74 5.11
CA ALA A 480 -12.13 -8.78 4.44
C ALA A 480 -11.83 -10.15 3.84
N ILE A 481 -12.10 -11.24 4.58
CA ILE A 481 -11.98 -12.62 4.09
C ILE A 481 -12.86 -12.82 2.86
N ALA A 482 -14.12 -12.36 2.89
CA ALA A 482 -15.02 -12.45 1.75
C ALA A 482 -14.49 -11.69 0.53
N ALA A 483 -13.95 -10.48 0.71
CA ALA A 483 -13.34 -9.70 -0.37
C ALA A 483 -12.16 -10.46 -1.02
N ALA A 484 -11.22 -10.96 -0.22
CA ALA A 484 -10.06 -11.72 -0.73
C ALA A 484 -10.48 -13.04 -1.41
N LEU A 485 -11.48 -13.75 -0.86
CA LEU A 485 -12.04 -14.98 -1.45
C LEU A 485 -12.82 -14.75 -2.74
N LEU A 486 -13.33 -13.54 -2.99
CA LEU A 486 -13.99 -13.22 -4.25
C LEU A 486 -13.00 -12.75 -5.32
N GLU A 487 -11.88 -12.14 -4.93
CA GLU A 487 -10.80 -11.71 -5.84
C GLU A 487 -9.89 -12.87 -6.28
N GLN A 488 -9.56 -13.78 -5.36
CA GLN A 488 -8.80 -15.01 -5.56
C GLN A 488 -7.44 -14.89 -6.27
N GLY A 489 -6.63 -13.90 -5.90
CA GLY A 489 -5.24 -13.78 -6.35
C GLY A 489 -4.56 -12.50 -5.89
N GLN A 490 -3.36 -12.26 -6.45
CA GLN A 490 -2.56 -11.06 -6.20
C GLN A 490 -3.21 -9.80 -6.83
N SER A 491 -4.17 -9.20 -6.14
CA SER A 491 -4.86 -7.97 -6.55
C SER A 491 -4.73 -6.88 -5.48
N ARG A 492 -4.85 -5.60 -5.87
CA ARG A 492 -4.86 -4.47 -4.92
C ARG A 492 -6.04 -4.59 -3.95
N THR A 493 -7.19 -5.10 -4.40
CA THR A 493 -8.34 -5.40 -3.52
C THR A 493 -8.00 -6.47 -2.49
N SER A 494 -7.37 -7.58 -2.90
CA SER A 494 -6.90 -8.61 -1.96
C SER A 494 -5.86 -8.05 -0.99
N ALA A 495 -4.93 -7.22 -1.46
CA ALA A 495 -3.94 -6.58 -0.61
C ALA A 495 -4.61 -5.68 0.45
N GLU A 496 -5.59 -4.86 0.06
CA GLU A 496 -6.36 -4.02 1.00
C GLU A 496 -7.15 -4.87 2.00
N ALA A 497 -7.77 -5.97 1.57
CA ALA A 497 -8.45 -6.88 2.47
C ALA A 497 -7.48 -7.52 3.49
N LEU A 498 -6.29 -7.94 3.03
CA LEU A 498 -5.26 -8.50 3.89
C LEU A 498 -4.76 -7.47 4.91
N ARG A 499 -4.61 -6.20 4.53
CA ARG A 499 -4.28 -5.11 5.46
C ARG A 499 -5.27 -5.03 6.63
N VAL A 500 -6.57 -5.17 6.36
CA VAL A 500 -7.62 -5.17 7.40
C VAL A 500 -7.53 -6.40 8.31
N MET A 501 -7.14 -7.57 7.77
CA MET A 501 -6.88 -8.78 8.56
C MET A 501 -5.59 -8.69 9.41
N GLY A 502 -4.73 -7.71 9.14
CA GLY A 502 -3.36 -7.64 9.63
C GLY A 502 -2.44 -8.56 8.83
N VAL A 503 -1.27 -8.06 8.41
CA VAL A 503 -0.27 -8.84 7.66
C VAL A 503 1.07 -8.79 8.39
N PRO A 504 1.67 -9.94 8.76
CA PRO A 504 1.07 -11.27 8.78
C PRO A 504 0.10 -11.46 9.98
N SER A 505 -0.97 -12.23 9.79
CA SER A 505 -1.84 -12.72 10.88
C SER A 505 -2.36 -14.13 10.57
N GLN A 506 -2.98 -14.79 11.56
CA GLN A 506 -3.65 -16.07 11.35
C GLN A 506 -4.75 -15.98 10.28
N SER A 507 -5.44 -14.84 10.20
CA SER A 507 -6.49 -14.61 9.21
C SER A 507 -5.93 -14.35 7.81
N SER A 508 -4.78 -13.68 7.68
CA SER A 508 -4.15 -13.41 6.38
C SER A 508 -3.31 -14.59 5.84
N ALA A 509 -2.83 -15.47 6.73
CA ALA A 509 -1.94 -16.58 6.42
C ALA A 509 -2.39 -17.47 5.24
N PRO A 510 -3.67 -17.91 5.14
CA PRO A 510 -4.12 -18.75 4.03
C PRO A 510 -3.97 -18.07 2.67
N PHE A 511 -4.22 -16.76 2.62
CA PHE A 511 -4.13 -15.98 1.38
C PHE A 511 -2.68 -15.72 0.97
N LEU A 512 -1.80 -15.45 1.93
CA LEU A 512 -0.37 -15.29 1.68
C LEU A 512 0.22 -16.59 1.10
N SER A 513 -0.04 -17.73 1.74
CA SER A 513 0.42 -19.04 1.27
C SER A 513 -0.14 -19.40 -0.11
N ALA A 514 -1.44 -19.13 -0.34
CA ALA A 514 -2.08 -19.47 -1.60
C ALA A 514 -1.66 -18.57 -2.77
N TYR A 515 -1.40 -17.27 -2.52
CA TYR A 515 -1.30 -16.26 -3.59
C TYR A 515 0.13 -15.82 -3.86
N GLN A 516 1.04 -15.86 -2.89
CA GLN A 516 2.40 -15.31 -3.04
C GLN A 516 3.21 -15.89 -4.20
N PHE A 517 2.91 -17.13 -4.58
CA PHE A 517 3.62 -17.82 -5.67
C PHE A 517 2.90 -17.73 -7.02
N ASP A 518 1.81 -16.98 -7.12
CA ASP A 518 1.12 -16.81 -8.40
C ASP A 518 2.08 -16.30 -9.49
N LEU A 519 1.98 -16.92 -10.66
CA LEU A 519 2.73 -16.50 -11.84
C LEU A 519 1.83 -15.71 -12.81
N PRO A 520 2.32 -14.58 -13.37
CA PRO A 520 3.56 -13.90 -13.00
C PRO A 520 3.44 -13.16 -11.65
N ALA A 521 4.57 -12.98 -10.97
CA ALA A 521 4.61 -12.28 -9.69
C ALA A 521 4.24 -10.79 -9.84
N ARG A 522 3.47 -10.25 -8.89
CA ARG A 522 3.10 -8.83 -8.84
C ARG A 522 4.03 -8.03 -7.94
N SER A 523 4.49 -6.89 -8.42
CA SER A 523 5.45 -6.03 -7.69
C SER A 523 4.88 -5.48 -6.37
N TYR A 524 3.57 -5.24 -6.33
CA TYR A 524 2.86 -4.67 -5.17
C TYR A 524 2.35 -5.73 -4.17
N TRP A 525 2.58 -7.02 -4.42
CA TRP A 525 2.11 -8.06 -3.52
C TRP A 525 3.00 -8.19 -2.29
N TYR A 526 2.40 -8.45 -1.13
CA TYR A 526 3.11 -8.58 0.13
C TYR A 526 4.27 -9.58 0.06
N VAL A 527 5.41 -9.14 0.57
CA VAL A 527 6.61 -9.95 0.73
C VAL A 527 6.69 -10.45 2.17
N VAL A 528 6.38 -11.73 2.36
CA VAL A 528 6.48 -12.40 3.67
C VAL A 528 7.28 -13.68 3.54
N ARG A 529 8.08 -14.01 4.56
CA ARG A 529 8.77 -15.31 4.63
C ARG A 529 7.77 -16.39 4.99
N ALA A 530 7.78 -17.54 4.33
CA ALA A 530 6.79 -18.59 4.60
C ALA A 530 6.86 -19.12 6.05
N SER A 531 8.04 -19.05 6.66
CA SER A 531 8.24 -19.35 8.09
C SER A 531 7.39 -18.50 9.05
N TRP A 532 6.79 -17.38 8.59
CA TRP A 532 5.96 -16.51 9.42
C TRP A 532 4.49 -16.94 9.45
N TYR A 533 4.05 -17.86 8.60
CA TYR A 533 2.64 -18.24 8.51
C TYR A 533 2.37 -19.71 8.13
N GLU A 534 3.38 -20.48 7.70
CA GLU A 534 3.27 -21.93 7.56
C GLU A 534 3.55 -22.59 8.92
N ALA A 535 2.53 -23.23 9.50
CA ALA A 535 2.59 -23.86 10.83
C ALA A 535 3.51 -25.10 10.91
N ALA A 536 4.01 -25.56 9.76
CA ALA A 536 5.02 -26.60 9.67
C ALA A 536 6.38 -25.92 9.47
N GLY A 537 7.35 -26.22 10.33
CA GLY A 537 8.69 -25.63 10.34
C GLY A 537 9.58 -25.91 9.12
N ASP A 538 9.02 -26.02 7.91
CA ASP A 538 9.78 -25.82 6.69
C ASP A 538 10.16 -24.34 6.65
N ALA A 539 11.37 -24.05 7.11
CA ALA A 539 12.02 -22.78 6.83
C ALA A 539 11.95 -22.59 5.31
N SER A 540 11.09 -21.67 4.85
CA SER A 540 11.02 -21.31 3.43
C SER A 540 12.43 -21.19 2.90
N ASP A 541 12.77 -21.99 1.89
CA ASP A 541 14.10 -21.97 1.27
C ASP A 541 14.50 -20.50 1.04
N PRO A 542 15.55 -19.98 1.70
CA PRO A 542 15.99 -18.60 1.53
C PRO A 542 16.21 -18.24 0.05
N LYS A 543 16.53 -19.25 -0.78
CA LYS A 543 16.61 -19.12 -2.23
C LYS A 543 15.25 -18.83 -2.85
N LEU A 544 14.22 -19.62 -2.55
CA LEU A 544 12.86 -19.41 -3.06
C LEU A 544 12.32 -18.02 -2.69
N TYR A 545 12.53 -17.57 -1.45
CA TYR A 545 12.15 -16.22 -1.04
C TYR A 545 12.86 -15.13 -1.86
N ARG A 546 14.16 -15.27 -2.09
CA ARG A 546 14.93 -14.36 -2.95
C ARG A 546 14.46 -14.40 -4.41
N ASP A 547 14.11 -15.58 -4.93
CA ASP A 547 13.66 -15.73 -6.32
C ASP A 547 12.28 -15.07 -6.53
N VAL A 548 11.39 -15.13 -5.54
CA VAL A 548 10.12 -14.35 -5.55
C VAL A 548 10.41 -12.85 -5.57
N LEU A 549 11.31 -12.37 -4.71
CA LEU A 549 11.70 -10.96 -4.66
C LEU A 549 12.30 -10.47 -5.99
N ARG A 550 13.18 -11.26 -6.60
CA ARG A 550 13.73 -10.98 -7.93
C ARG A 550 12.64 -10.89 -8.99
N SER A 551 11.69 -11.83 -8.96
CA SER A 551 10.57 -11.85 -9.89
C SER A 551 9.68 -10.60 -9.74
N GLN A 552 9.42 -10.15 -8.52
CA GLN A 552 8.68 -8.90 -8.27
C GLN A 552 9.45 -7.65 -8.75
N VAL A 553 10.76 -7.58 -8.52
CA VAL A 553 11.61 -6.48 -9.03
C VAL A 553 11.69 -6.50 -10.56
N ALA A 554 11.75 -7.70 -11.17
CA ALA A 554 11.72 -7.87 -12.62
C ALA A 554 10.37 -7.44 -13.22
N ALA A 555 9.26 -7.71 -12.53
CA ALA A 555 7.91 -7.31 -12.93
C ALA A 555 7.62 -5.81 -12.74
N SER A 556 8.29 -5.15 -11.79
CA SER A 556 8.01 -3.78 -11.43
C SER A 556 8.28 -2.75 -12.54
N VAL A 557 7.40 -1.78 -12.69
CA VAL A 557 7.64 -0.57 -13.53
C VAL A 557 7.81 0.68 -12.66
N MET A 558 7.12 0.73 -11.52
CA MET A 558 6.98 1.94 -10.71
C MET A 558 7.19 1.71 -9.21
N ASP A 559 7.53 0.50 -8.79
CA ASP A 559 7.56 0.09 -7.38
C ASP A 559 8.95 -0.48 -6.99
N LEU A 560 9.53 0.01 -5.90
CA LEU A 560 10.81 -0.44 -5.38
C LEU A 560 10.70 -1.12 -4.00
N GLU A 561 9.50 -1.43 -3.53
CA GLU A 561 9.28 -2.01 -2.20
C GLU A 561 9.96 -3.39 -2.07
N ALA A 562 9.71 -4.31 -3.02
CA ALA A 562 10.35 -5.63 -3.05
C ALA A 562 11.88 -5.55 -3.03
N ALA A 563 12.45 -4.54 -3.70
CA ALA A 563 13.89 -4.37 -3.75
C ALA A 563 14.49 -4.07 -2.38
N ARG A 564 13.79 -3.37 -1.48
CA ARG A 564 14.27 -3.06 -0.13
C ARG A 564 14.57 -4.34 0.66
N PHE A 565 13.85 -5.43 0.39
CA PHE A 565 14.12 -6.73 1.00
C PHE A 565 15.32 -7.46 0.41
N LEU A 566 15.67 -7.22 -0.86
CA LEU A 566 16.90 -7.76 -1.47
C LEU A 566 18.17 -7.09 -0.91
N LEU A 567 18.08 -5.87 -0.40
CA LEU A 567 19.22 -5.11 0.15
C LEU A 567 19.76 -5.65 1.49
N GLN A 568 19.19 -6.73 2.03
CA GLN A 568 19.58 -7.30 3.32
C GLN A 568 20.97 -7.96 3.32
N ASP A 569 21.55 -8.26 2.15
CA ASP A 569 22.88 -8.85 2.01
C ASP A 569 23.67 -8.27 0.82
N GLU A 570 24.99 -8.50 0.81
CA GLU A 570 25.90 -7.93 -0.18
C GLU A 570 25.66 -8.43 -1.62
N ALA A 571 25.11 -9.63 -1.80
CA ALA A 571 24.81 -10.14 -3.13
C ALA A 571 23.60 -9.39 -3.71
N GLY A 572 22.52 -9.26 -2.94
CA GLY A 572 21.34 -8.51 -3.34
C GLY A 572 21.62 -7.01 -3.53
N LYS A 573 22.51 -6.42 -2.72
CA LYS A 573 22.98 -5.04 -2.92
C LYS A 573 23.67 -4.81 -4.27
N ARG A 574 24.59 -5.71 -4.66
CA ARG A 574 25.27 -5.61 -5.96
C ARG A 574 24.29 -5.79 -7.12
N GLU A 575 23.47 -6.83 -7.05
CA GLU A 575 22.44 -7.13 -8.06
C GLU A 575 21.49 -5.94 -8.26
N PHE A 576 21.01 -5.34 -7.16
CA PHE A 576 20.06 -4.24 -7.28
C PHE A 576 20.69 -2.92 -7.72
N ARG A 577 21.97 -2.68 -7.41
CA ARG A 577 22.70 -1.52 -7.94
C ARG A 577 22.69 -1.53 -9.47
N GLU A 578 22.98 -2.67 -10.10
CA GLU A 578 22.95 -2.82 -11.57
C GLU A 578 21.56 -2.55 -12.16
N VAL A 579 20.49 -2.93 -11.44
CA VAL A 579 19.11 -2.61 -11.83
C VAL A 579 18.89 -1.09 -11.81
N LEU A 580 19.29 -0.40 -10.75
CA LEU A 580 19.09 1.05 -10.60
C LEU A 580 19.95 1.92 -11.53
N GLU A 581 21.03 1.37 -12.08
CA GLU A 581 21.82 2.04 -13.13
C GLU A 581 21.03 2.16 -14.44
N ARG A 582 20.16 1.19 -14.73
CA ARG A 582 19.44 1.09 -16.02
C ARG A 582 17.96 1.44 -15.93
N ARG A 583 17.35 1.31 -14.75
CA ARG A 583 15.91 1.43 -14.51
C ARG A 583 15.59 2.46 -13.43
N PHE A 584 14.33 2.88 -13.41
CA PHE A 584 13.74 3.74 -12.39
C PHE A 584 14.37 5.14 -12.31
N LYS A 585 14.96 5.64 -13.40
CA LYS A 585 15.47 7.02 -13.46
C LYS A 585 14.32 8.00 -13.22
N GLY A 586 14.54 8.98 -12.34
CA GLY A 586 13.49 9.87 -11.84
C GLY A 586 12.57 9.28 -10.76
N HIS A 587 12.69 8.01 -10.33
CA HIS A 587 11.86 7.45 -9.26
C HIS A 587 12.17 8.10 -7.89
N PRO A 588 11.17 8.49 -7.07
CA PRO A 588 11.40 9.21 -5.82
C PRO A 588 12.30 8.45 -4.83
N ASP A 589 12.07 7.15 -4.66
CA ASP A 589 12.84 6.33 -3.72
C ASP A 589 14.22 5.87 -4.25
N ARG A 590 14.50 6.01 -5.55
CA ARG A 590 15.77 5.53 -6.14
C ARG A 590 16.98 6.13 -5.43
N ALA A 591 16.83 7.39 -5.04
CA ALA A 591 17.84 8.16 -4.35
C ALA A 591 18.28 7.56 -3.01
N GLY A 592 17.33 7.43 -2.07
CA GLY A 592 17.60 6.85 -0.76
C GLY A 592 18.15 5.43 -0.86
N ILE A 593 17.75 4.66 -1.88
CA ILE A 593 18.30 3.33 -2.12
C ILE A 593 19.74 3.39 -2.61
N LEU A 594 20.08 4.24 -3.60
CA LEU A 594 21.46 4.40 -4.07
C LEU A 594 22.38 4.90 -2.94
N GLN A 595 21.91 5.79 -2.09
CA GLN A 595 22.65 6.26 -0.91
C GLN A 595 22.89 5.15 0.12
N THR A 596 21.94 4.22 0.27
CA THR A 596 22.08 3.01 1.10
C THR A 596 23.13 2.06 0.51
N LEU A 597 23.27 2.05 -0.82
CA LEU A 597 24.25 1.25 -1.56
C LEU A 597 25.64 1.89 -1.61
N ALA A 598 25.76 3.20 -1.38
CA ALA A 598 27.01 3.95 -1.49
C ALA A 598 28.14 3.33 -0.65
N ALA A 599 29.30 3.14 -1.27
CA ALA A 599 30.48 2.55 -0.65
C ALA A 599 31.22 3.54 0.27
N SER A 600 30.96 4.84 0.13
CA SER A 600 31.59 5.88 0.97
C SER A 600 30.66 7.07 1.23
N PRO A 601 30.91 7.87 2.29
CA PRO A 601 30.22 9.14 2.50
C PRO A 601 30.41 10.15 1.36
N ALA A 602 31.54 10.10 0.64
CA ALA A 602 31.80 10.97 -0.50
C ALA A 602 30.89 10.60 -1.70
N GLU A 603 30.80 9.31 -2.03
CA GLU A 603 29.88 8.80 -3.05
C GLU A 603 28.43 9.14 -2.69
N ARG A 604 28.04 8.95 -1.41
CA ARG A 604 26.70 9.31 -0.94
C ARG A 604 26.38 10.79 -1.20
N ARG A 605 27.30 11.70 -0.87
CA ARG A 605 27.14 13.15 -1.15
C ARG A 605 26.97 13.42 -2.63
N GLN A 606 27.83 12.85 -3.47
CA GLN A 606 27.75 13.01 -4.92
C GLN A 606 26.40 12.52 -5.47
N LEU A 607 25.90 11.39 -4.97
CA LEU A 607 24.60 10.84 -5.34
C LEU A 607 23.45 11.78 -4.93
N SER A 608 23.47 12.29 -3.70
CA SER A 608 22.45 13.25 -3.23
C SER A 608 22.46 14.55 -4.05
N GLU A 609 23.64 15.09 -4.38
CA GLU A 609 23.78 16.31 -5.20
C GLU A 609 23.27 16.10 -6.64
N ALA A 610 23.63 14.97 -7.26
CA ALA A 610 23.14 14.63 -8.60
C ALA A 610 21.60 14.48 -8.63
N GLN A 611 21.01 13.93 -7.57
CA GLN A 611 19.56 13.72 -7.46
C GLN A 611 18.80 15.01 -7.20
N LEU A 612 19.38 15.93 -6.41
CA LEU A 612 18.82 17.26 -6.22
C LEU A 612 18.71 18.00 -7.56
N HIS A 613 19.70 17.82 -8.44
CA HIS A 613 19.67 18.38 -9.78
C HIS A 613 18.64 17.70 -10.69
N GLU A 614 18.49 16.37 -10.60
CA GLU A 614 17.53 15.59 -11.40
C GLU A 614 16.06 15.84 -10.99
N ARG A 615 15.81 16.00 -9.69
CA ARG A 615 14.47 16.10 -9.08
C ARG A 615 14.45 17.16 -7.96
N PRO A 616 14.56 18.46 -8.30
CA PRO A 616 14.56 19.56 -7.33
C PRO A 616 13.20 19.73 -6.62
N ASP A 617 12.15 19.06 -7.09
CA ASP A 617 10.80 19.05 -6.53
C ASP A 617 10.62 18.08 -5.34
N ARG A 618 11.69 17.36 -4.94
CA ARG A 618 11.64 16.35 -3.88
C ARG A 618 12.16 16.89 -2.55
N TRP A 619 11.27 16.97 -1.56
CA TRP A 619 11.61 17.41 -0.20
C TRP A 619 12.68 16.56 0.48
N ASP A 620 12.67 15.24 0.28
CA ASP A 620 13.53 14.31 1.01
C ASP A 620 15.02 14.64 0.86
N TYR A 621 15.43 15.18 -0.30
CA TYR A 621 16.82 15.56 -0.56
C TYR A 621 17.25 16.78 0.25
N TYR A 622 16.41 17.81 0.32
CA TYR A 622 16.65 18.97 1.18
C TYR A 622 16.57 18.57 2.66
N ALA A 623 15.63 17.70 3.03
CA ALA A 623 15.46 17.18 4.38
C ALA A 623 16.71 16.44 4.89
N GLU A 624 17.27 15.57 4.05
CA GLU A 624 18.51 14.85 4.31
C GLU A 624 19.71 15.80 4.38
N GLN A 625 19.85 16.69 3.40
CA GLN A 625 20.96 17.65 3.35
C GLN A 625 20.97 18.55 4.59
N GLY A 626 19.83 19.13 4.97
CA GLY A 626 19.75 19.97 6.16
C GLY A 626 19.98 19.18 7.45
N ARG A 627 19.49 17.92 7.53
CA ARG A 627 19.76 17.07 8.70
C ARG A 627 21.24 16.78 8.84
N ARG A 628 21.92 16.47 7.72
CA ARG A 628 23.36 16.24 7.67
C ARG A 628 24.17 17.45 8.11
N LEU A 629 23.80 18.66 7.68
CA LEU A 629 24.46 19.90 8.10
C LEU A 629 24.37 20.10 9.62
N ILE A 630 23.23 19.77 10.24
CA ILE A 630 23.06 19.81 11.70
C ILE A 630 23.88 18.72 12.38
N ASP A 631 23.70 17.47 11.95
CA ASP A 631 24.27 16.29 12.61
C ASP A 631 25.81 16.27 12.52
N GLU A 632 26.37 16.49 11.32
CA GLU A 632 27.81 16.39 11.09
C GLU A 632 28.54 17.68 11.46
N GLN A 633 27.96 18.84 11.16
CA GLN A 633 28.68 20.13 11.20
C GLN A 633 28.16 21.05 12.32
N GLY A 634 26.92 20.85 12.78
CA GLY A 634 26.24 21.82 13.64
C GLY A 634 25.90 23.12 12.90
N ASP A 635 25.83 23.08 11.57
CA ASP A 635 25.54 24.24 10.73
C ASP A 635 24.03 24.42 10.58
N TYR A 636 23.41 25.05 11.58
CA TYR A 636 21.97 25.29 11.61
C TYR A 636 21.52 26.32 10.54
N GLU A 637 22.37 27.30 10.22
CA GLU A 637 22.05 28.30 9.20
C GLU A 637 22.09 27.68 7.80
N GLY A 638 23.15 26.91 7.50
CA GLY A 638 23.24 26.13 6.27
C GLY A 638 22.07 25.15 6.14
N ALA A 639 21.66 24.49 7.23
CA ALA A 639 20.49 23.62 7.22
C ALA A 639 19.18 24.36 6.95
N ALA A 640 18.96 25.53 7.57
CA ALA A 640 17.79 26.35 7.30
C ALA A 640 17.78 26.86 5.85
N ASN A 641 18.95 27.18 5.29
CA ASN A 641 19.07 27.55 3.88
C ASN A 641 18.78 26.36 2.96
N ALA A 642 19.31 25.17 3.25
CA ALA A 642 19.01 23.96 2.49
C ALA A 642 17.51 23.64 2.50
N TYR A 643 16.85 23.62 3.66
CA TYR A 643 15.40 23.43 3.71
C TYR A 643 14.62 24.53 2.99
N GLY A 644 15.08 25.79 3.10
CA GLY A 644 14.46 26.93 2.46
C GLY A 644 14.59 26.98 0.94
N GLN A 645 15.53 26.22 0.35
CA GLN A 645 15.69 26.08 -1.09
C GLN A 645 14.65 25.16 -1.73
N PHE A 646 13.88 24.41 -0.92
CA PHE A 646 12.84 23.56 -1.46
C PHE A 646 11.76 24.41 -2.17
N PRO A 647 11.54 24.25 -3.51
CA PRO A 647 10.71 25.16 -4.29
C PRO A 647 9.28 25.29 -3.80
N GLY A 648 8.71 24.22 -3.25
CA GLY A 648 7.33 24.21 -2.73
C GLY A 648 7.09 25.14 -1.54
N PHE A 649 8.14 25.61 -0.86
CA PHE A 649 7.99 26.63 0.19
C PHE A 649 7.90 28.06 -0.36
N SER A 650 8.43 28.32 -1.55
CA SER A 650 8.32 29.62 -2.23
C SER A 650 7.11 29.69 -3.17
N ASP A 651 6.81 28.61 -3.88
CA ASP A 651 5.68 28.49 -4.80
C ASP A 651 4.90 27.20 -4.51
N PRO A 652 3.79 27.28 -3.76
CA PRO A 652 3.01 26.11 -3.40
C PRO A 652 2.09 25.62 -4.52
N SER A 653 1.95 26.34 -5.64
CA SER A 653 0.92 26.07 -6.65
C SER A 653 1.02 24.69 -7.30
N GLY A 654 2.24 24.16 -7.45
CA GLY A 654 2.50 22.83 -8.01
C GLY A 654 2.51 21.68 -7.01
N TYR A 655 2.14 21.92 -5.74
CA TYR A 655 2.31 20.93 -4.67
C TYR A 655 1.03 20.69 -3.86
N ASP A 656 0.92 19.50 -3.27
CA ASP A 656 -0.10 19.21 -2.27
C ASP A 656 0.14 20.06 -1.02
N THR A 657 -0.79 20.97 -0.72
CA THR A 657 -0.64 21.93 0.38
C THR A 657 -0.60 21.27 1.75
N VAL A 658 -1.29 20.14 1.94
CA VAL A 658 -1.25 19.37 3.18
C VAL A 658 0.14 18.75 3.36
N GLU A 659 0.67 18.12 2.32
CA GLU A 659 2.02 17.56 2.31
C GLU A 659 3.08 18.66 2.54
N LEU A 660 2.96 19.80 1.88
CA LEU A 660 3.83 20.97 2.13
C LEU A 660 3.77 21.42 3.59
N SER A 661 2.57 21.50 4.18
CA SER A 661 2.41 21.88 5.59
C SER A 661 3.10 20.88 6.52
N ASN A 662 3.03 19.58 6.22
CA ASN A 662 3.71 18.53 6.97
C ASN A 662 5.24 18.64 6.85
N ARG A 663 5.76 18.90 5.65
CA ARG A 663 7.19 19.06 5.39
C ARG A 663 7.76 20.29 6.11
N ALA A 664 7.06 21.42 6.01
CA ALA A 664 7.43 22.65 6.70
C ALA A 664 7.38 22.48 8.23
N TYR A 665 6.33 21.85 8.76
CA TYR A 665 6.26 21.51 10.20
C TYR A 665 7.41 20.60 10.64
N ALA A 666 7.75 19.57 9.86
CA ALA A 666 8.87 18.68 10.16
C ALA A 666 10.20 19.45 10.20
N ALA A 667 10.45 20.36 9.25
CA ALA A 667 11.62 21.24 9.27
C ALA A 667 11.63 22.15 10.51
N GLY A 668 10.48 22.76 10.85
CA GLY A 668 10.35 23.61 12.03
C GLY A 668 10.65 22.85 13.33
N ASN A 669 10.16 21.61 13.46
CA ASN A 669 10.43 20.75 14.61
C ASN A 669 11.93 20.45 14.80
N VAL A 670 12.69 20.30 13.70
CA VAL A 670 14.14 20.07 13.77
C VAL A 670 14.83 21.21 14.52
N PHE A 671 14.44 22.46 14.24
CA PHE A 671 15.03 23.62 14.90
C PHE A 671 14.46 23.87 16.29
N PHE A 672 13.14 23.70 16.48
CA PHE A 672 12.47 23.98 17.74
C PHE A 672 13.07 23.17 18.89
N TRP A 673 13.27 21.87 18.70
CA TRP A 673 13.82 20.98 19.74
C TRP A 673 15.30 21.22 20.02
N GLN A 674 16.01 21.90 19.11
CA GLN A 674 17.40 22.32 19.25
C GLN A 674 17.54 23.74 19.81
N GLY A 675 16.44 24.41 20.15
CA GLY A 675 16.43 25.78 20.64
C GLY A 675 16.73 26.84 19.57
N GLN A 676 16.73 26.47 18.29
CA GLN A 676 17.01 27.37 17.16
C GLN A 676 15.72 28.06 16.71
N LEU A 677 15.23 29.00 17.52
CA LEU A 677 13.86 29.49 17.40
C LEU A 677 13.57 30.25 16.11
N ASP A 678 14.55 30.96 15.53
CA ASP A 678 14.37 31.67 14.26
C ASP A 678 14.13 30.71 13.09
N GLY A 679 14.89 29.62 13.02
CA GLY A 679 14.67 28.53 12.07
C GLY A 679 13.30 27.89 12.28
N ALA A 680 12.92 27.64 13.53
CA ALA A 680 11.60 27.08 13.85
C ALA A 680 10.46 28.00 13.39
N ARG A 681 10.54 29.30 13.71
CA ARG A 681 9.57 30.33 13.30
C ARG A 681 9.43 30.40 11.78
N ARG A 682 10.54 30.38 11.04
CA ARG A 682 10.53 30.39 9.57
C ARG A 682 9.66 29.29 9.01
N PHE A 683 9.87 28.04 9.42
CA PHE A 683 9.18 26.90 8.81
C PHE A 683 7.79 26.64 9.39
N TYR A 684 7.56 26.88 10.68
CA TYR A 684 6.20 26.90 11.22
C TYR A 684 5.35 27.99 10.56
N GLY A 685 5.94 29.14 10.24
CA GLY A 685 5.28 30.22 9.49
C GLY A 685 4.78 29.75 8.12
N VAL A 686 5.61 29.01 7.37
CA VAL A 686 5.21 28.41 6.09
C VAL A 686 4.04 27.44 6.29
N ALA A 687 4.15 26.51 7.24
CA ALA A 687 3.12 25.51 7.49
C ALA A 687 1.78 26.13 7.93
N ALA A 688 1.80 27.10 8.85
CA ALA A 688 0.61 27.78 9.34
C ALA A 688 -0.05 28.66 8.27
N LYS A 689 0.74 29.34 7.43
CA LYS A 689 0.23 30.21 6.34
C LYS A 689 -0.53 29.42 5.27
N LEU A 690 -0.18 28.16 5.03
CA LEU A 690 -0.91 27.30 4.11
C LEU A 690 -2.35 27.03 4.57
N ASN A 691 -2.65 27.20 5.87
CA ASN A 691 -3.99 27.12 6.46
C ASN A 691 -4.82 25.91 5.99
N THR A 692 -4.18 24.75 5.91
CA THR A 692 -4.83 23.52 5.40
C THR A 692 -5.76 22.88 6.43
N GLY A 693 -5.68 23.34 7.69
CA GLY A 693 -6.33 22.71 8.83
C GLY A 693 -5.75 21.33 9.18
N SER A 694 -4.63 20.93 8.56
CA SER A 694 -3.90 19.69 8.88
C SER A 694 -3.38 19.71 10.32
N ASP A 695 -3.08 18.52 10.88
CA ASP A 695 -2.46 18.43 12.21
C ASP A 695 -1.15 19.24 12.27
N ALA A 696 -0.36 19.23 11.19
CA ALA A 696 0.88 20.00 11.06
C ALA A 696 0.66 21.51 10.98
N SER A 697 -0.35 21.96 10.21
CA SER A 697 -0.72 23.38 10.11
C SER A 697 -1.15 23.92 11.48
N LEU A 698 -2.04 23.19 12.18
CA LEU A 698 -2.51 23.58 13.51
C LEU A 698 -1.40 23.46 14.57
N ALA A 699 -0.56 22.43 14.52
CA ALA A 699 0.59 22.31 15.42
C ALA A 699 1.59 23.45 15.21
N SER A 700 1.82 23.88 13.97
CA SER A 700 2.69 25.02 13.66
C SER A 700 2.10 26.32 14.18
N GLU A 701 0.80 26.55 14.02
CA GLU A 701 0.12 27.71 14.59
C GLU A 701 0.18 27.71 16.12
N GLN A 702 -0.06 26.56 16.76
CA GLN A 702 0.09 26.38 18.21
C GLN A 702 1.51 26.73 18.67
N ARG A 703 2.54 26.28 17.95
CA ARG A 703 3.95 26.56 18.27
C ARG A 703 4.32 28.02 18.05
N LEU A 704 3.84 28.66 17.00
CA LEU A 704 4.05 30.10 16.78
C LEU A 704 3.43 30.92 17.91
N ALA A 705 2.18 30.64 18.27
CA ALA A 705 1.52 31.29 19.41
C ALA A 705 2.29 31.09 20.72
N GLN A 706 2.80 29.87 20.96
CA GLN A 706 3.66 29.59 22.12
C GLN A 706 4.95 30.43 22.11
N LEU A 707 5.60 30.58 20.94
CA LEU A 707 6.82 31.36 20.79
C LEU A 707 6.58 32.87 20.93
N ASP A 708 5.38 33.34 20.55
CA ASP A 708 4.95 34.74 20.66
C ASP A 708 4.43 35.11 22.05
N GLY A 709 4.28 34.13 22.94
CA GLY A 709 3.67 34.33 24.26
C GLY A 709 2.15 34.52 24.22
N ASP A 710 1.50 34.26 23.07
CA ASP A 710 0.05 34.27 22.92
C ASP A 710 -0.55 32.93 23.40
N TYR A 711 -0.55 32.76 24.72
CA TYR A 711 -0.99 31.52 25.34
C TYR A 711 -2.50 31.26 25.21
N ALA A 712 -3.31 32.30 25.07
CA ALA A 712 -4.75 32.16 24.82
C ALA A 712 -4.99 31.49 23.46
N LYS A 713 -4.35 32.01 22.41
CA LYS A 713 -4.42 31.41 21.07
C LYS A 713 -3.81 30.02 21.05
N MET A 714 -2.68 29.80 21.70
CA MET A 714 -2.04 28.48 21.79
C MET A 714 -3.01 27.43 22.38
N LEU A 715 -3.72 27.74 23.48
CA LEU A 715 -4.70 26.83 24.09
C LEU A 715 -5.90 26.57 23.18
N GLU A 716 -6.43 27.61 22.52
CA GLU A 716 -7.53 27.48 21.56
C GLU A 716 -7.16 26.50 20.43
N VAL A 717 -6.00 26.70 19.82
CA VAL A 717 -5.51 25.88 18.71
C VAL A 717 -5.23 24.45 19.18
N ALA A 718 -4.59 24.27 20.34
CA ALA A 718 -4.31 22.94 20.90
C ALA A 718 -5.61 22.16 21.17
N ARG A 719 -6.64 22.81 21.73
CA ARG A 719 -7.96 22.20 21.94
C ARG A 719 -8.62 21.81 20.63
N ASN A 720 -8.66 22.72 19.65
CA ASN A 720 -9.25 22.48 18.34
C ASN A 720 -8.55 21.29 17.65
N ARG A 721 -7.22 21.29 17.64
CA ARG A 721 -6.40 20.19 17.12
C ARG A 721 -6.70 18.86 17.82
N GLY A 722 -6.78 18.87 19.16
CA GLY A 722 -7.13 17.70 19.96
C GLY A 722 -8.51 17.13 19.62
N GLN A 723 -9.50 17.99 19.40
CA GLN A 723 -10.86 17.59 19.03
C GLN A 723 -10.95 17.06 17.59
N ARG A 724 -10.28 17.74 16.64
CA ARG A 724 -10.33 17.39 15.22
C ARG A 724 -9.62 16.09 14.90
N TYR A 725 -8.43 15.90 15.47
CA TYR A 725 -7.55 14.75 15.14
C TYR A 725 -7.53 13.66 16.19
N SER A 726 -8.20 13.85 17.34
CA SER A 726 -8.02 12.98 18.51
C SER A 726 -6.53 12.83 18.84
N SER A 727 -5.78 13.93 18.83
CA SER A 727 -4.32 13.91 18.96
C SER A 727 -3.90 13.89 20.43
N ALA A 728 -3.27 12.80 20.89
CA ALA A 728 -2.76 12.68 22.26
C ALA A 728 -1.71 13.76 22.60
N ASN A 729 -0.91 14.17 21.61
CA ASN A 729 0.07 15.27 21.77
C ASN A 729 -0.62 16.63 21.94
N ALA A 730 -1.68 16.90 21.19
CA ALA A 730 -2.44 18.14 21.33
C ALA A 730 -3.15 18.20 22.69
N TRP A 731 -3.74 17.09 23.13
CA TRP A 731 -4.35 17.00 24.46
C TRP A 731 -3.33 17.11 25.59
N ARG A 732 -2.14 16.50 25.44
CA ARG A 732 -1.01 16.73 26.37
C ARG A 732 -0.73 18.22 26.50
N ASP A 733 -0.45 18.89 25.38
CA ASP A 733 -0.06 20.30 25.39
C ASP A 733 -1.17 21.18 26.00
N PHE A 734 -2.43 20.97 25.60
CA PHE A 734 -3.58 21.71 26.14
C PHE A 734 -3.72 21.54 27.66
N LEU A 735 -3.75 20.30 28.15
CA LEU A 735 -3.94 20.01 29.58
C LEU A 735 -2.74 20.45 30.42
N SER A 736 -1.51 20.22 29.95
CA SER A 736 -0.30 20.69 30.62
C SER A 736 -0.31 22.21 30.83
N TRP A 737 -0.69 22.98 29.81
CA TRP A 737 -0.74 24.42 29.93
C TRP A 737 -1.92 24.93 30.76
N LEU A 738 -3.06 24.23 30.77
CA LEU A 738 -4.14 24.54 31.72
C LEU A 738 -3.68 24.44 33.17
N PHE A 739 -2.92 23.40 33.54
CA PHE A 739 -2.32 23.31 34.88
C PHE A 739 -1.40 24.50 35.18
N VAL A 740 -0.56 24.90 34.21
CA VAL A 740 0.35 26.03 34.37
C VAL A 740 -0.38 27.35 34.57
N PHE A 741 -1.52 27.55 33.88
CA PHE A 741 -2.31 28.79 33.96
C PHE A 741 -3.41 28.79 35.03
N GLY A 742 -3.42 27.81 35.94
CA GLY A 742 -4.36 27.77 37.06
C GLY A 742 -5.73 27.17 36.74
N GLY A 743 -5.94 26.59 35.56
CA GLY A 743 -7.14 25.83 35.18
C GLY A 743 -7.06 24.37 35.65
N GLU A 744 -6.73 24.15 36.93
CA GLU A 744 -6.47 22.81 37.48
C GLU A 744 -7.73 21.91 37.43
N GLU A 745 -8.90 22.46 37.73
CA GLU A 745 -10.16 21.71 37.75
C GLU A 745 -10.51 21.18 36.36
N GLU A 746 -10.45 22.05 35.34
CA GLU A 746 -10.70 21.69 33.94
C GLU A 746 -9.65 20.73 33.40
N ALA A 747 -8.38 20.92 33.77
CA ALA A 747 -7.30 20.04 33.35
C ALA A 747 -7.47 18.61 33.91
N TRP A 748 -7.79 18.48 35.21
CA TRP A 748 -8.08 17.16 35.80
C TRP A 748 -9.34 16.54 35.23
N ALA A 749 -10.41 17.32 35.02
CA ALA A 749 -11.64 16.81 34.38
C ALA A 749 -11.35 16.29 32.96
N GLY A 750 -10.55 17.03 32.18
CA GLY A 750 -10.10 16.61 30.85
C GLY A 750 -9.25 15.34 30.89
N PHE A 751 -8.26 15.28 31.79
CA PHE A 751 -7.42 14.10 31.98
C PHE A 751 -8.26 12.86 32.35
N ASN A 752 -9.19 12.99 33.30
CA ASN A 752 -10.04 11.88 33.76
C ASN A 752 -10.96 11.34 32.65
N ARG A 753 -11.24 12.14 31.62
CA ARG A 753 -11.95 11.69 30.43
C ARG A 753 -11.02 11.01 29.40
N LEU A 754 -9.76 11.41 29.33
CA LEU A 754 -8.84 11.05 28.24
C LEU A 754 -7.76 10.01 28.61
N HIS A 755 -7.51 9.74 29.89
CA HIS A 755 -6.39 8.92 30.34
C HIS A 755 -6.38 7.47 29.83
N ARG A 756 -7.53 6.97 29.35
CA ARG A 756 -7.73 5.64 28.72
C ARG A 756 -8.03 5.71 27.22
N ALA A 757 -8.14 6.92 26.65
CA ALA A 757 -8.56 7.11 25.27
C ALA A 757 -7.44 6.85 24.25
N PHE A 758 -6.18 6.73 24.71
CA PHE A 758 -5.00 6.64 23.85
C PHE A 758 -4.08 5.49 24.24
N ASP A 759 -3.58 4.78 23.23
CA ASP A 759 -2.57 3.74 23.39
C ASP A 759 -1.14 4.31 23.49
N ASN A 760 -0.97 5.56 23.93
CA ASN A 760 0.36 6.15 24.15
C ASN A 760 0.35 7.04 25.40
N PRO A 761 1.52 7.30 26.03
CA PRO A 761 1.56 7.96 27.33
C PRO A 761 1.46 9.49 27.27
N GLN A 762 1.16 10.11 26.12
CA GLN A 762 1.27 11.57 25.97
C GLN A 762 0.31 12.31 26.91
N VAL A 763 -0.95 11.89 27.02
CA VAL A 763 -1.92 12.49 27.96
C VAL A 763 -1.47 12.33 29.42
N TRP A 764 -0.78 11.24 29.75
CA TRP A 764 -0.22 11.00 31.08
C TRP A 764 0.94 11.94 31.45
N LEU A 765 1.63 12.51 30.45
CA LEU A 765 2.61 13.57 30.70
C LEU A 765 1.94 14.87 31.19
N ALA A 766 0.67 15.11 30.86
CA ALA A 766 -0.04 16.26 31.43
C ALA A 766 -0.32 16.06 32.92
N ALA A 767 -0.61 14.83 33.37
CA ALA A 767 -0.75 14.54 34.79
C ALA A 767 0.56 14.74 35.57
N ASP A 768 1.74 14.46 34.97
CA ASP A 768 3.03 14.81 35.59
C ASP A 768 3.11 16.31 35.90
N VAL A 769 2.70 17.16 34.96
CA VAL A 769 2.66 18.62 35.17
C VAL A 769 1.70 18.98 36.30
N GLY A 770 0.47 18.45 36.29
CA GLY A 770 -0.52 18.72 37.34
C GLY A 770 -0.05 18.31 38.74
N LEU A 771 0.54 17.11 38.87
CA LEU A 771 1.07 16.62 40.15
C LEU A 771 2.25 17.47 40.65
N ARG A 772 3.10 17.99 39.75
CA ARG A 772 4.19 18.91 40.11
C ARG A 772 3.68 20.29 40.51
N MET A 773 2.73 20.85 39.76
CA MET A 773 2.10 22.14 40.08
C MET A 773 1.38 22.11 41.44
N LYS A 774 0.76 20.98 41.78
CA LYS A 774 0.15 20.74 43.09
C LYS A 774 1.18 20.70 44.24
N GLY A 775 2.45 20.43 43.95
CA GLY A 775 3.52 20.34 44.95
C GLY A 775 3.42 19.14 45.89
N GLY A 776 2.65 18.10 45.51
CA GLY A 776 2.41 16.91 46.34
C GLY A 776 3.67 16.09 46.60
N ASN A 777 3.73 15.44 47.78
CA ASN A 777 4.84 14.55 48.11
C ASN A 777 4.68 13.17 47.46
N TRP A 778 5.73 12.34 47.52
CA TRP A 778 5.72 11.01 46.90
C TRP A 778 4.59 10.12 47.40
N GLU A 779 4.27 10.11 48.69
CA GLU A 779 3.23 9.24 49.24
C GLU A 779 1.83 9.60 48.72
N GLU A 780 1.57 10.89 48.49
CA GLU A 780 0.30 11.34 47.89
C GLU A 780 0.20 10.92 46.42
N ASN A 781 1.27 11.13 45.65
CA ASN A 781 1.31 10.77 44.23
C ASN A 781 1.23 9.24 44.04
N LYS A 782 1.93 8.49 44.88
CA LYS A 782 1.86 7.03 44.93
C LYS A 782 0.44 6.56 45.25
N ARG A 783 -0.23 7.14 46.25
CA ARG A 783 -1.61 6.78 46.58
C ARG A 783 -2.53 7.01 45.39
N TRP A 784 -2.38 8.14 44.69
CA TRP A 784 -3.14 8.41 43.47
C TRP A 784 -2.87 7.39 42.36
N LEU A 785 -1.59 7.11 42.06
CA LEU A 785 -1.18 6.12 41.05
C LEU A 785 -1.75 4.71 41.32
N LEU A 786 -1.85 4.33 42.59
CA LEU A 786 -2.33 3.00 43.00
C LEU A 786 -3.87 2.89 43.08
N THR A 787 -4.61 3.98 42.87
CA THR A 787 -6.08 3.94 42.83
C THR A 787 -6.62 3.57 41.46
N GLU A 788 -7.74 2.84 41.43
CA GLU A 788 -8.51 2.67 40.20
C GLU A 788 -9.24 3.98 39.86
N PRO A 789 -9.33 4.37 38.58
CA PRO A 789 -8.97 3.63 37.37
C PRO A 789 -7.51 3.73 36.89
N TYR A 790 -6.64 4.45 37.62
CA TYR A 790 -5.29 4.83 37.17
C TYR A 790 -4.30 3.67 37.19
N LYS A 791 -4.34 2.83 38.24
CA LYS A 791 -3.47 1.65 38.39
C LYS A 791 -3.57 0.71 37.19
N SER A 792 -4.78 0.45 36.71
CA SER A 792 -5.05 -0.44 35.58
C SER A 792 -4.93 0.22 34.20
N SER A 793 -4.67 1.53 34.13
CA SER A 793 -4.58 2.25 32.86
C SER A 793 -3.26 1.95 32.16
N ALA A 794 -3.32 1.31 31.00
CA ALA A 794 -2.15 0.78 30.32
C ALA A 794 -2.22 0.92 28.80
N SER A 795 -1.05 1.00 28.18
CA SER A 795 -0.85 0.92 26.72
C SER A 795 0.19 -0.15 26.44
N ALA A 796 -0.01 -0.95 25.38
CA ALA A 796 0.97 -1.94 24.93
C ALA A 796 1.45 -2.88 26.06
N GLY A 797 0.55 -3.21 27.01
CA GLY A 797 0.86 -4.07 28.15
C GLY A 797 1.63 -3.39 29.28
N THR A 798 1.89 -2.07 29.19
CA THR A 798 2.59 -1.28 30.19
C THR A 798 1.63 -0.30 30.84
N ALA A 799 1.46 -0.40 32.17
CA ALA A 799 0.69 0.59 32.92
C ALA A 799 1.33 1.98 32.80
N HIS A 800 0.58 2.99 32.38
CA HIS A 800 1.09 4.36 32.24
C HIS A 800 1.64 4.91 33.56
N GLY A 801 1.04 4.47 34.67
CA GLY A 801 1.51 4.79 36.02
C GLY A 801 2.94 4.36 36.29
N VAL A 802 3.45 3.29 35.66
CA VAL A 802 4.84 2.84 35.81
C VAL A 802 5.82 3.91 35.32
N ARG A 803 5.58 4.43 34.10
CA ARG A 803 6.43 5.49 33.53
C ARG A 803 6.34 6.78 34.34
N LEU A 804 5.13 7.15 34.76
CA LEU A 804 4.92 8.35 35.56
C LEU A 804 5.59 8.26 36.94
N ALA A 805 5.51 7.10 37.62
CA ALA A 805 6.22 6.85 38.87
C ALA A 805 7.73 7.07 38.75
N LEU A 806 8.33 6.57 37.66
CA LEU A 806 9.74 6.79 37.37
C LEU A 806 10.06 8.26 37.12
N MET A 807 9.29 8.95 36.29
CA MET A 807 9.51 10.38 35.99
C MET A 807 9.40 11.26 37.24
N LEU A 808 8.42 11.00 38.09
CA LEU A 808 8.24 11.69 39.37
C LEU A 808 9.39 11.45 40.35
N ASN A 809 10.20 10.41 40.17
CA ASN A 809 11.31 10.07 41.06
C ASN A 809 12.71 10.22 40.44
N ALA A 810 12.80 10.45 39.14
CA ALA A 810 14.06 10.59 38.42
C ALA A 810 14.40 12.04 38.07
N ILE A 811 13.38 12.89 37.92
CA ILE A 811 13.52 14.30 37.57
C ILE A 811 13.39 15.11 38.87
N ASP A 812 14.31 16.04 39.12
CA ASP A 812 14.35 17.02 40.24
C ASP A 812 14.44 16.48 41.68
N ARG A 813 14.45 15.16 41.91
CA ARG A 813 14.55 14.57 43.25
C ARG A 813 15.34 13.26 43.29
N SER A 814 15.66 12.81 44.50
CA SER A 814 16.20 11.46 44.73
C SER A 814 15.06 10.43 44.68
N PRO A 815 15.31 9.21 44.17
CA PRO A 815 14.31 8.15 44.18
C PRO A 815 13.80 7.85 45.59
N ALA A 816 12.48 7.75 45.73
CA ALA A 816 11.88 7.31 46.99
C ALA A 816 12.37 5.90 47.38
N PRO A 817 12.56 5.61 48.68
CA PRO A 817 13.04 4.30 49.14
C PRO A 817 12.19 3.10 48.71
N ASP A 818 10.90 3.32 48.40
CA ASP A 818 9.97 2.29 47.98
C ASP A 818 9.55 2.37 46.50
N LEU A 819 10.29 3.13 45.69
CA LEU A 819 10.02 3.29 44.26
C LEU A 819 9.94 1.94 43.53
N VAL A 820 10.94 1.06 43.71
CA VAL A 820 11.01 -0.24 43.03
C VAL A 820 9.79 -1.10 43.38
N ARG A 821 9.40 -1.10 44.66
CA ARG A 821 8.20 -1.81 45.13
C ARG A 821 6.94 -1.25 44.47
N THR A 822 6.81 0.07 44.40
CA THR A 822 5.66 0.75 43.79
C THR A 822 5.56 0.49 42.29
N VAL A 823 6.68 0.57 41.57
CA VAL A 823 6.74 0.27 40.13
C VAL A 823 6.36 -1.17 39.86
N ARG A 824 6.82 -2.12 40.68
CA ARG A 824 6.41 -3.53 40.60
C ARG A 824 4.91 -3.72 40.86
N GLU A 825 4.35 -3.00 41.83
CA GLU A 825 2.91 -3.07 42.12
C GLU A 825 2.05 -2.51 40.97
N LEU A 826 2.50 -1.43 40.33
CA LEU A 826 1.83 -0.83 39.16
C LEU A 826 1.94 -1.72 37.91
N ALA A 827 3.09 -2.36 37.71
CA ALA A 827 3.31 -3.25 36.57
C ALA A 827 2.54 -4.58 36.69
N GLY A 828 2.26 -5.04 37.92
CA GLY A 828 1.64 -6.33 38.17
C GLY A 828 2.62 -7.51 38.05
N PRO A 829 2.11 -8.76 37.97
CA PRO A 829 2.94 -9.94 37.87
C PRO A 829 3.74 -9.97 36.55
N PRO A 830 4.92 -10.64 36.50
CA PRO A 830 5.66 -10.86 35.26
C PRO A 830 4.76 -11.46 34.17
N ASN A 831 4.67 -10.77 33.04
CA ASN A 831 3.80 -11.14 31.92
C ASN A 831 4.53 -11.09 30.57
N THR A 832 5.81 -10.72 30.55
CA THR A 832 6.59 -10.60 29.31
C THR A 832 7.32 -11.92 29.08
N GLY A 833 6.98 -12.64 28.01
CA GLY A 833 7.58 -13.94 27.67
C GLY A 833 8.90 -13.78 26.92
N VAL A 834 9.92 -14.56 27.30
CA VAL A 834 11.19 -14.59 26.58
C VAL A 834 11.12 -15.49 25.36
N GLU A 835 11.66 -15.01 24.25
CA GLU A 835 11.96 -15.78 23.05
C GLU A 835 13.45 -15.65 22.68
N LYS A 836 13.87 -16.42 21.67
CA LYS A 836 15.26 -16.51 21.23
C LYS A 836 15.95 -15.15 21.03
N PHE A 837 15.30 -14.20 20.37
CA PHE A 837 15.90 -12.89 20.01
C PHE A 837 15.19 -11.68 20.62
N MET A 838 14.06 -11.89 21.29
CA MET A 838 13.21 -10.82 21.78
C MET A 838 12.46 -11.25 23.03
N VAL A 839 11.79 -10.31 23.66
CA VAL A 839 10.81 -10.55 24.70
C VAL A 839 9.47 -10.02 24.23
N LEU A 840 8.41 -10.80 24.38
CA LEU A 840 7.07 -10.51 23.92
C LEU A 840 6.18 -10.11 25.08
N ARG A 841 5.66 -8.90 25.03
CA ARG A 841 4.70 -8.39 26.01
C ARG A 841 3.28 -8.43 25.42
N PRO A 842 2.33 -9.15 26.03
CA PRO A 842 0.94 -9.11 25.59
C PRO A 842 0.38 -7.69 25.85
N PRO A 843 -0.39 -7.11 24.92
CA PRO A 843 -1.05 -5.85 25.16
C PRO A 843 -2.20 -6.02 26.15
N SER A 844 -2.54 -4.94 26.84
CA SER A 844 -3.61 -4.90 27.85
C SER A 844 -4.99 -5.27 27.30
N GLY A 845 -5.17 -5.25 25.97
CA GLY A 845 -6.41 -5.57 25.26
C GLY A 845 -6.48 -6.97 24.63
N GLY A 846 -5.52 -7.87 24.88
CA GLY A 846 -5.67 -9.31 24.61
C GLY A 846 -5.36 -9.83 23.19
N GLN A 847 -5.10 -8.98 22.19
CA GLN A 847 -4.64 -9.43 20.86
C GLN A 847 -3.30 -8.82 20.44
N GLY A 848 -2.39 -9.68 19.98
CA GLY A 848 -1.04 -9.34 19.55
C GLY A 848 0.00 -9.43 20.67
N SER A 849 1.24 -9.08 20.35
CA SER A 849 2.35 -8.93 21.30
C SER A 849 3.22 -7.77 20.86
N VAL A 850 3.72 -6.98 21.79
CA VAL A 850 4.77 -5.99 21.52
C VAL A 850 6.11 -6.64 21.81
N GLY A 851 6.92 -6.75 20.77
CA GLY A 851 8.22 -7.38 20.82
C GLY A 851 9.34 -6.39 21.10
N TYR A 852 10.15 -6.66 22.13
CA TYR A 852 11.33 -5.87 22.45
C TYR A 852 12.60 -6.71 22.23
N PRO A 853 13.62 -6.18 21.54
CA PRO A 853 14.83 -6.95 21.28
C PRO A 853 15.64 -7.16 22.56
N ARG A 854 16.38 -8.27 22.60
CA ARG A 854 17.36 -8.56 23.65
C ARG A 854 18.68 -7.84 23.36
N SER A 855 19.44 -7.50 24.41
CA SER A 855 20.73 -6.82 24.24
C SER A 855 21.76 -7.73 23.58
N ALA A 856 22.54 -7.15 22.66
CA ALA A 856 23.76 -7.77 22.14
C ALA A 856 24.92 -7.72 23.14
N PHE A 857 24.86 -6.85 24.15
CA PHE A 857 25.90 -6.71 25.15
C PHE A 857 26.09 -8.02 25.92
N ARG A 858 27.30 -8.58 25.82
CA ARG A 858 27.69 -9.85 26.46
C ARG A 858 26.77 -11.04 26.12
N ALA A 859 25.97 -10.98 25.06
CA ALA A 859 25.02 -12.05 24.71
C ALA A 859 25.68 -13.43 24.55
N LYS A 860 26.91 -13.48 24.01
CA LYS A 860 27.72 -14.71 23.88
C LYS A 860 28.25 -15.27 25.21
N ASN A 861 28.33 -14.42 26.24
CA ASN A 861 28.89 -14.75 27.55
C ASN A 861 27.80 -15.09 28.57
N ARG A 862 26.52 -15.08 28.17
CA ARG A 862 25.38 -15.38 29.04
C ARG A 862 24.87 -16.78 28.78
N ALA A 863 24.30 -17.39 29.83
CA ALA A 863 23.56 -18.62 29.67
C ALA A 863 22.37 -18.40 28.71
N PRO A 864 22.02 -19.40 27.88
CA PRO A 864 20.78 -19.36 27.11
C PRO A 864 19.59 -19.16 28.06
N VAL A 865 18.71 -18.22 27.71
CA VAL A 865 17.47 -18.00 28.45
C VAL A 865 16.43 -19.01 27.95
N ARG A 866 15.61 -19.53 28.85
CA ARG A 866 14.55 -20.49 28.53
C ARG A 866 13.40 -19.78 27.82
N ASP A 867 13.03 -20.26 26.63
CA ASP A 867 11.85 -19.80 25.90
C ASP A 867 10.58 -19.98 26.75
N GLY A 868 9.71 -18.98 26.73
CA GLY A 868 8.48 -18.93 27.53
C GLY A 868 8.68 -18.51 28.99
N LEU A 869 9.91 -18.23 29.43
CA LEU A 869 10.15 -17.65 30.76
C LEU A 869 9.46 -16.28 30.85
N LEU A 870 8.65 -16.08 31.89
CA LEU A 870 8.04 -14.77 32.17
C LEU A 870 9.01 -13.90 32.96
N VAL A 871 9.30 -12.71 32.46
CA VAL A 871 10.20 -11.73 33.08
C VAL A 871 9.48 -10.44 33.46
N GLU A 872 10.07 -9.69 34.38
CA GLU A 872 9.59 -8.37 34.80
C GLU A 872 9.67 -7.34 33.66
N SER A 873 8.91 -6.25 33.76
CA SER A 873 9.02 -5.11 32.82
C SER A 873 10.41 -4.47 32.87
N ASP A 874 10.87 -3.99 31.72
CA ASP A 874 12.08 -3.16 31.55
C ASP A 874 12.14 -1.99 32.55
N PHE A 875 11.00 -1.36 32.85
CA PHE A 875 10.92 -0.28 33.81
C PHE A 875 11.20 -0.70 35.26
N ILE A 876 10.90 -1.96 35.64
CA ILE A 876 11.24 -2.48 36.98
C ILE A 876 12.75 -2.69 37.07
N TYR A 877 13.36 -3.31 36.06
CA TYR A 877 14.81 -3.49 36.00
C TYR A 877 15.55 -2.16 36.02
N PHE A 878 15.06 -1.17 35.26
CA PHE A 878 15.60 0.19 35.28
C PHE A 878 15.45 0.84 36.66
N ALA A 879 14.27 0.76 37.30
CA ALA A 879 14.03 1.35 38.62
C ALA A 879 15.02 0.83 39.66
N ASP A 880 15.24 -0.49 39.70
CA ASP A 880 16.14 -1.15 40.65
C ASP A 880 17.60 -0.72 40.43
N ALA A 881 18.04 -0.65 39.17
CA ALA A 881 19.39 -0.19 38.84
C ALA A 881 19.59 1.31 39.13
N TYR A 882 18.61 2.14 38.76
CA TYR A 882 18.64 3.59 38.94
C TYR A 882 18.66 4.00 40.42
N GLU A 883 17.90 3.32 41.28
CA GLU A 883 17.92 3.56 42.72
C GLU A 883 19.34 3.42 43.29
N GLN A 884 20.06 2.36 42.92
CA GLN A 884 21.44 2.15 43.38
C GLN A 884 22.40 3.19 42.84
N LEU A 885 22.26 3.54 41.55
CA LEU A 885 23.06 4.58 40.92
C LEU A 885 22.93 5.90 41.70
N ARG A 886 21.70 6.30 42.02
CA ARG A 886 21.43 7.55 42.74
C ARG A 886 21.88 7.53 44.21
N ARG A 887 22.07 6.35 44.81
CA ARG A 887 22.67 6.18 46.14
C ARG A 887 24.21 6.12 46.12
N GLY A 888 24.84 6.21 44.94
CA GLY A 888 26.29 6.08 44.78
C GLY A 888 26.79 4.63 44.87
N ASN A 889 25.90 3.64 44.88
CA ASN A 889 26.25 2.21 44.92
C ASN A 889 26.57 1.70 43.51
N PHE A 890 27.60 2.26 42.87
CA PHE A 890 27.89 2.04 41.45
C PHE A 890 28.09 0.56 41.07
N LYS A 891 28.76 -0.23 41.93
CA LYS A 891 28.93 -1.68 41.70
C LYS A 891 27.57 -2.39 41.61
N ALA A 892 26.68 -2.12 42.56
CA ALA A 892 25.35 -2.73 42.59
C ALA A 892 24.47 -2.24 41.43
N ALA A 893 24.65 -0.99 40.99
CA ALA A 893 23.98 -0.45 39.81
C ALA A 893 24.43 -1.16 38.52
N VAL A 894 25.75 -1.38 38.34
CA VAL A 894 26.32 -2.15 37.21
C VAL A 894 25.73 -3.56 37.16
N GLU A 895 25.68 -4.26 38.28
CA GLU A 895 25.12 -5.62 38.36
C GLU A 895 23.64 -5.65 37.94
N ARG A 896 22.86 -4.64 38.33
CA ARG A 896 21.43 -4.55 38.00
C ARG A 896 21.16 -4.12 36.55
N PHE A 897 21.96 -3.22 36.00
CA PHE A 897 21.88 -2.89 34.57
C PHE A 897 22.33 -4.05 33.68
N ASP A 898 23.36 -4.82 34.08
CA ASP A 898 23.75 -6.04 33.37
C ASP A 898 22.61 -7.09 33.39
N ARG A 899 21.89 -7.19 34.51
CA ARG A 899 20.67 -8.02 34.60
C ARG A 899 19.56 -7.54 33.67
N MET A 900 19.33 -6.22 33.58
CA MET A 900 18.39 -5.67 32.59
C MET A 900 18.77 -6.08 31.17
N ALA A 901 20.07 -5.97 30.85
CA ALA A 901 20.60 -6.29 29.53
C ALA A 901 20.41 -7.77 29.14
N GLU A 902 20.22 -8.70 30.10
CA GLU A 902 19.93 -10.12 29.82
C GLU A 902 18.67 -10.32 28.98
N TYR A 903 17.67 -9.45 29.20
CA TYR A 903 16.33 -9.55 28.62
C TYR A 903 15.99 -8.39 27.68
N TYR A 904 16.52 -7.19 27.93
CA TYR A 904 16.17 -5.98 27.17
C TYR A 904 17.40 -5.34 26.54
N ALA A 905 17.28 -4.85 25.32
CA ALA A 905 18.34 -4.11 24.65
C ALA A 905 18.60 -2.77 25.33
N VAL A 906 19.54 -2.72 26.28
CA VAL A 906 19.96 -1.47 26.95
C VAL A 906 20.44 -0.42 25.95
N GLU A 907 20.98 -0.86 24.82
CA GLU A 907 21.37 -0.05 23.67
C GLU A 907 20.19 0.41 22.79
N GLY A 908 18.93 0.08 23.12
CA GLY A 908 17.73 0.41 22.36
C GLY A 908 17.54 -0.45 21.09
N SER A 909 16.61 -0.06 20.22
CA SER A 909 16.44 -0.53 18.83
C SER A 909 15.57 0.42 18.01
N THR A 910 16.17 1.05 17.00
CA THR A 910 15.44 1.90 16.04
C THR A 910 14.44 1.10 15.21
N GLN A 911 14.75 -0.15 14.87
CA GLN A 911 13.86 -1.04 14.12
C GLN A 911 12.59 -1.42 14.89
N HIS A 912 12.66 -1.47 16.23
CA HIS A 912 11.55 -1.93 17.09
C HIS A 912 10.97 -0.80 17.94
N GLY A 913 11.36 0.46 17.70
CA GLY A 913 10.89 1.61 18.48
C GLY A 913 11.23 1.55 19.98
N PHE A 914 12.30 0.83 20.35
CA PHE A 914 12.73 0.69 21.74
C PHE A 914 13.85 1.70 22.03
N ALA A 915 13.65 2.62 22.98
CA ALA A 915 14.64 3.66 23.28
C ALA A 915 15.83 3.11 24.10
N GLY A 916 17.03 3.63 23.86
CA GLY A 916 18.27 3.26 24.57
C GLY A 916 18.43 3.95 25.92
N TYR A 917 17.33 4.37 26.55
CA TYR A 917 17.32 5.29 27.70
C TYR A 917 18.12 4.81 28.91
N ALA A 918 18.33 3.50 29.05
CA ALA A 918 19.12 2.92 30.14
C ALA A 918 20.64 3.02 29.92
N LEU A 919 21.10 3.10 28.66
CA LEU A 919 22.50 3.05 28.30
C LEU A 919 23.36 4.15 28.96
N PRO A 920 22.95 5.44 28.99
CA PRO A 920 23.76 6.48 29.62
C PRO A 920 23.92 6.27 31.13
N TYR A 921 22.88 5.80 31.81
CA TYR A 921 22.93 5.50 33.25
C TYR A 921 23.81 4.28 33.54
N PHE A 922 23.76 3.27 32.68
CA PHE A 922 24.64 2.11 32.79
C PHE A 922 26.09 2.52 32.54
N ALA A 923 26.37 3.36 31.53
CA ALA A 923 27.69 3.91 31.29
C ALA A 923 28.21 4.72 32.47
N TRP A 924 27.37 5.56 33.08
CA TRP A 924 27.75 6.32 34.29
C TRP A 924 28.14 5.38 35.45
N ALA A 925 27.37 4.32 35.71
CA ALA A 925 27.70 3.33 36.73
C ALA A 925 29.00 2.58 36.39
N SER A 926 29.13 2.10 35.15
CA SER A 926 30.28 1.31 34.66
C SER A 926 31.57 2.12 34.71
N ALA A 927 31.55 3.36 34.25
CA ALA A 927 32.71 4.25 34.30
C ALA A 927 33.21 4.50 35.73
N ASN A 928 32.32 4.66 36.72
CA ASN A 928 32.69 4.80 38.14
C ASN A 928 33.29 3.53 38.76
N THR A 929 33.13 2.38 38.10
CA THR A 929 33.68 1.09 38.57
C THR A 929 34.88 0.61 37.76
N GLY A 930 35.35 1.42 36.80
CA GLY A 930 36.45 1.09 35.89
C GLY A 930 36.06 0.17 34.72
N ASP A 931 34.79 0.19 34.30
CA ASP A 931 34.24 -0.56 33.16
C ASP A 931 34.59 -2.07 33.12
N LYS A 932 34.45 -2.76 34.25
CA LYS A 932 34.85 -4.17 34.39
C LYS A 932 34.12 -5.14 33.44
N LEU A 933 32.97 -4.73 32.90
CA LEU A 933 32.16 -5.54 31.97
C LEU A 933 32.45 -5.23 30.49
N GLY A 934 33.29 -4.23 30.18
CA GLY A 934 33.63 -3.82 28.83
C GLY A 934 32.48 -3.15 28.07
N LEU A 935 31.67 -2.35 28.76
CA LEU A 935 30.53 -1.65 28.16
C LEU A 935 30.99 -0.57 27.17
N GLU A 936 32.07 0.17 27.47
CA GLU A 936 32.56 1.23 26.58
C GLU A 936 32.98 0.66 25.21
N ALA A 937 33.72 -0.45 25.23
CA ALA A 937 34.14 -1.16 24.02
C ALA A 937 32.93 -1.61 23.19
N PHE A 938 31.90 -2.16 23.85
CA PHE A 938 30.65 -2.53 23.18
C PHE A 938 29.95 -1.32 22.55
N VAL A 939 29.80 -0.22 23.29
CA VAL A 939 29.19 1.03 22.81
C VAL A 939 29.95 1.57 21.58
N GLY A 940 31.28 1.44 21.56
CA GLY A 940 32.13 1.78 20.42
C GLY A 940 31.88 0.94 19.16
N THR A 941 31.38 -0.29 19.31
CA THR A 941 31.05 -1.20 18.19
C THR A 941 29.63 -1.06 17.66
N LEU A 942 28.78 -0.25 18.30
CA LEU A 942 27.43 -0.03 17.81
C LEU A 942 27.45 0.58 16.40
N PRO A 943 26.56 0.14 15.49
CA PRO A 943 26.58 0.58 14.10
C PRO A 943 26.24 2.07 13.97
N SER A 944 26.60 2.68 12.83
CA SER A 944 26.35 4.11 12.59
C SER A 944 24.86 4.52 12.63
N SER A 945 23.94 3.57 12.46
CA SER A 945 22.51 3.78 12.69
C SER A 945 22.14 4.02 14.16
N ARG A 946 23.12 3.91 15.08
CA ARG A 946 23.03 4.17 16.52
C ARG A 946 23.87 5.35 16.96
N LEU A 947 24.24 6.26 16.05
CA LEU A 947 24.77 7.58 16.41
C LEU A 947 23.64 8.44 16.97
N ASP A 948 23.09 8.03 18.11
CA ASP A 948 21.96 8.66 18.78
C ASP A 948 22.38 9.32 20.09
N PHE A 949 21.44 10.09 20.67
CA PHE A 949 21.62 10.77 21.95
C PHE A 949 22.14 9.83 23.06
N ASP A 950 21.57 8.63 23.19
CA ASP A 950 21.88 7.71 24.28
C ASP A 950 23.31 7.17 24.17
N ARG A 951 23.75 6.82 22.96
CA ARG A 951 25.13 6.37 22.70
C ARG A 951 26.14 7.48 22.98
N GLU A 952 25.92 8.67 22.42
CA GLU A 952 26.86 9.79 22.57
C GLU A 952 26.95 10.23 24.05
N LEU A 953 25.82 10.27 24.76
CA LEU A 953 25.82 10.57 26.19
C LEU A 953 26.54 9.50 27.02
N ALA A 954 26.42 8.22 26.66
CA ALA A 954 27.17 7.14 27.30
C ALA A 954 28.69 7.31 27.13
N LEU A 955 29.16 7.60 25.91
CA LEU A 955 30.58 7.86 25.64
C LEU A 955 31.09 9.11 26.37
N ALA A 956 30.25 10.15 26.46
CA ALA A 956 30.57 11.34 27.24
C ALA A 956 30.80 11.03 28.72
N PHE A 957 30.03 10.14 29.33
CA PHE A 957 30.24 9.72 30.73
C PHE A 957 31.58 9.02 30.93
N PHE A 958 31.96 8.09 30.03
CA PHE A 958 33.26 7.40 30.10
C PHE A 958 34.42 8.40 29.99
N ALA A 959 34.42 9.24 28.96
CA ALA A 959 35.46 10.26 28.75
C ALA A 959 35.53 11.25 29.92
N GLY A 960 34.37 11.73 30.39
CA GLY A 960 34.28 12.71 31.48
C GLY A 960 34.86 12.19 32.79
N LEU A 961 34.58 10.94 33.14
CA LEU A 961 35.11 10.33 34.37
C LEU A 961 36.61 10.02 34.29
N ARG A 962 37.15 9.78 33.08
CA ARG A 962 38.60 9.73 32.83
C ARG A 962 39.27 11.13 32.79
N ARG A 963 38.49 12.21 32.94
CA ARG A 963 38.96 13.61 32.79
C ARG A 963 39.48 13.92 31.38
N GLU A 964 38.99 13.20 30.37
CA GLU A 964 39.25 13.46 28.96
C GLU A 964 38.29 14.55 28.47
N HIS A 965 38.59 15.80 28.83
CA HIS A 965 37.68 16.93 28.63
C HIS A 965 37.27 17.14 27.15
N GLU A 966 38.21 17.05 26.22
CA GLU A 966 37.92 17.25 24.79
C GLU A 966 37.03 16.14 24.20
N PRO A 967 37.33 14.83 24.39
CA PRO A 967 36.41 13.77 24.00
C PRO A 967 35.04 13.88 24.66
N ALA A 968 34.98 14.16 25.97
CA ALA A 968 33.72 14.30 26.69
C ALA A 968 32.86 15.44 26.11
N LYS A 969 33.47 16.61 25.89
CA LYS A 969 32.82 17.76 25.27
C LYS A 969 32.32 17.44 23.86
N ARG A 970 33.14 16.76 23.04
CA ARG A 970 32.74 16.33 21.69
C ARG A 970 31.49 15.46 21.72
N HIS A 971 31.47 14.43 22.57
CA HIS A 971 30.33 13.54 22.70
C HIS A 971 29.09 14.24 23.26
N LEU A 972 29.23 15.16 24.21
CA LEU A 972 28.10 15.98 24.69
C LEU A 972 27.50 16.85 23.59
N LEU A 973 28.33 17.45 22.74
CA LEU A 973 27.86 18.24 21.60
C LEU A 973 27.14 17.37 20.57
N LEU A 974 27.64 16.17 20.30
CA LEU A 974 26.95 15.21 19.41
C LEU A 974 25.63 14.72 20.01
N ALA A 975 25.59 14.43 21.32
CA ALA A 975 24.36 14.08 22.01
C ALA A 975 23.32 15.22 21.90
N LEU A 976 23.73 16.47 22.10
CA LEU A 976 22.85 17.62 21.93
C LEU A 976 22.27 17.69 20.50
N ARG A 977 23.10 17.46 19.48
CA ARG A 977 22.67 17.46 18.06
C ARG A 977 21.71 16.30 17.75
N HIS A 978 21.98 15.09 18.23
CA HIS A 978 21.19 13.89 17.95
C HIS A 978 20.03 13.67 18.93
N ARG A 979 19.57 14.72 19.62
CA ARG A 979 18.51 14.64 20.61
C ARG A 979 17.24 14.03 20.00
N PRO A 980 16.61 13.03 20.65
CA PRO A 980 15.40 12.42 20.13
C PRO A 980 14.28 13.47 20.02
N PHE A 981 13.60 13.50 18.88
CA PHE A 981 12.39 14.30 18.72
C PHE A 981 11.31 13.80 19.70
N THR A 982 10.73 14.71 20.50
CA THR A 982 9.70 14.38 21.50
C THR A 982 8.28 14.74 21.07
#